data_AF-A0A952IS98-F1
#
_entry.id   AF-A0A952IS98-F1
#
_cell.length_a   1.000
_cell.length_b   1.000
_cell.length_c   1.000
_cell.angle_alpha   90.00
_cell.angle_beta   90.00
_cell.angle_gamma   90.00
#
_symmetry.space_group_name_H-M   'P 1'
#
loop_
_entity.id
_entity.type
_entity.pdbx_description
1 polymer ?
#
loop_
_entity_poly.entity_id
_entity_poly.type
_entity_poly.pdbx_seq_one_letter_code
_entity_poly.pdbx_strand_id
1 'polypeptide(L)'
;MTALFFTAMGAVLRKPPSLKAQSDRQRPCRRILPTQLIALCLVNMMIFHTTVMADETPAESDTPALSLTEPDFDKVSTGTLYLQHNATYLDAPLLTSSVQMSINGIVARVTMEQSFSNDGSHWVEGTYVFPLPDNAAVNSLQIRVGERVINGRIAEKHAAEKIYQTARDAGQISSLVRQERPNLFTSRIANIPPGESISTILTYTQTIDYRLDRFSLTFPMTLTPRYTNAETDPADAVAITPPQGYPDQITGPTTDLEVAFWNDSAQAPSISMISSPSHELTMSENERLTTLATPGVVPMDRDFVLQWSPSMGITPSVNTWQERVADRDYLLAMVVPPQMDSSPPDLNRELILVIDTSGSMAGQSMDAAKQALQIALDGLRESDRFNIVAFDSSTRRLYSSSRPANSGNIEQAHRYIASLQADGGTEMSPALRQALANPVEGYLRQVVFITDGSVSNEQALFAQIQQQLRSARLFTVGIGSAPNNWFMRKAAEAGRGTFITIASSAVAQEKMSSLFRQIESPALTDLNITWLGGPADVAPSPLHDLYLGEPLIFSAQLGEATTGFKLTGNLGQTPWEQTLNLDDTPTTGTGLSSVWARQKITSLLEQQRYSEDAETFKPLVTRIALEHQLLSPYTSFVAVDETVVRHENEQLTAGRVPNLMPAGSQMQSVIIPQGAAGIDTLWLFSALCGALSWLSFRLCRREQV
;
A
#
# COMPACT_ATOMS: atom_id res chain seq x y z
N MET A 1 4.49 17.60 32.84
CA MET A 1 5.16 17.78 34.16
C MET A 1 6.41 16.90 34.19
N THR A 2 7.39 17.27 33.38
CA THR A 2 8.56 16.44 33.06
C THR A 2 9.79 17.33 33.25
N ALA A 3 10.15 17.64 34.51
CA ALA A 3 11.34 18.46 34.82
C ALA A 3 11.83 18.38 36.29
N LEU A 4 11.51 17.32 37.05
CA LEU A 4 11.92 17.23 38.49
C LEU A 4 12.47 15.88 38.95
N PHE A 5 12.72 14.93 38.04
CA PHE A 5 13.23 13.60 38.42
C PHE A 5 14.74 13.38 38.20
N PHE A 6 15.49 14.40 37.81
CA PHE A 6 16.95 14.36 37.66
C PHE A 6 17.67 15.17 38.76
N THR A 7 17.44 14.86 40.04
CA THR A 7 18.34 15.30 41.13
C THR A 7 18.20 14.44 42.40
N ALA A 8 18.45 13.13 42.30
CA ALA A 8 18.70 12.30 43.50
C ALA A 8 19.41 10.98 43.14
N MET A 9 20.40 11.01 42.25
CA MET A 9 21.26 9.84 42.03
C MET A 9 22.70 10.33 41.85
N GLY A 10 23.43 10.38 42.95
CA GLY A 10 24.81 10.84 42.95
C GLY A 10 25.39 11.06 44.34
N ALA A 11 25.40 10.03 45.20
CA ALA A 11 26.32 10.00 46.36
C ALA A 11 26.37 8.62 47.04
N VAL A 12 27.56 8.01 46.98
CA VAL A 12 28.16 7.14 48.00
C VAL A 12 27.82 5.64 47.97
N LEU A 13 28.55 4.96 47.07
CA LEU A 13 29.17 3.66 47.35
C LEU A 13 30.18 3.79 48.51
N ARG A 14 29.95 3.16 49.67
CA ARG A 14 31.01 2.71 50.59
C ARG A 14 30.62 1.41 51.31
N LYS A 15 31.54 0.43 51.25
CA LYS A 15 31.56 -0.87 51.97
C LYS A 15 31.35 -0.72 53.48
N PRO A 16 30.74 -1.70 54.17
CA PRO A 16 30.91 -1.88 55.61
C PRO A 16 32.14 -2.77 55.91
N PRO A 17 32.86 -2.55 57.02
CA PRO A 17 33.88 -3.46 57.51
C PRO A 17 33.26 -4.55 58.40
N SER A 18 33.92 -5.70 58.41
CA SER A 18 33.70 -6.82 59.31
C SER A 18 34.26 -6.52 60.70
N LEU A 19 33.49 -6.83 61.75
CA LEU A 19 33.98 -6.91 63.13
C LEU A 19 33.47 -8.19 63.78
N LYS A 20 34.43 -8.97 64.28
CA LYS A 20 34.29 -10.23 65.00
C LYS A 20 34.08 -9.98 66.49
N ALA A 21 33.26 -10.87 67.06
CA ALA A 21 33.44 -11.59 68.34
C ALA A 21 33.26 -10.89 69.70
N GLN A 22 32.66 -11.70 70.60
CA GLN A 22 32.58 -11.60 72.07
C GLN A 22 31.64 -10.52 72.62
N SER A 23 30.81 -10.73 73.64
CA SER A 23 30.56 -11.89 74.52
C SER A 23 29.29 -11.62 75.35
N ASP A 24 28.66 -12.70 75.77
CA ASP A 24 27.96 -12.87 77.04
C ASP A 24 26.46 -12.48 77.18
N ARG A 25 25.73 -13.52 77.61
CA ARG A 25 24.48 -13.63 78.37
C ARG A 25 23.13 -13.11 77.85
N GLN A 26 22.25 -14.12 77.74
CA GLN A 26 20.79 -14.14 77.95
C GLN A 26 19.89 -13.82 76.74
N ARG A 27 19.28 -14.89 76.20
CA ARG A 27 18.01 -14.84 75.46
C ARG A 27 16.91 -14.35 76.41
N PRO A 28 15.96 -13.55 75.92
CA PRO A 28 14.66 -14.17 75.60
C PRO A 28 14.12 -13.75 74.22
N CYS A 29 13.45 -14.70 73.57
CA CYS A 29 12.62 -14.47 72.38
C CYS A 29 11.61 -13.34 72.63
N ARG A 30 11.51 -12.39 71.69
CA ARG A 30 10.30 -11.55 71.56
C ARG A 30 9.92 -11.34 70.09
N ARG A 31 8.78 -11.93 69.75
CA ARG A 31 7.86 -11.72 68.63
C ARG A 31 7.98 -10.35 67.94
N ILE A 32 8.35 -10.31 66.66
CA ILE A 32 8.19 -9.11 65.80
C ILE A 32 7.60 -9.42 64.40
N LEU A 33 7.42 -10.69 64.01
CA LEU A 33 6.97 -10.99 62.64
C LEU A 33 5.48 -10.72 62.31
N PRO A 34 4.49 -10.81 63.23
CA PRO A 34 3.09 -10.59 62.82
C PRO A 34 2.69 -9.11 62.77
N THR A 35 3.39 -8.21 63.47
CA THR A 35 3.02 -6.78 63.53
C THR A 35 3.42 -6.01 62.28
N GLN A 36 4.50 -6.38 61.60
CA GLN A 36 4.92 -5.71 60.35
C GLN A 36 4.06 -6.10 59.13
N LEU A 37 3.54 -7.33 59.09
CA LEU A 37 2.61 -7.77 58.05
C LEU A 37 1.20 -7.16 58.24
N ILE A 38 0.72 -7.06 59.48
CA ILE A 38 -0.54 -6.38 59.78
C ILE A 38 -0.44 -4.87 59.47
N ALA A 39 0.70 -4.24 59.76
CA ALA A 39 0.92 -2.84 59.39
C ALA A 39 0.93 -2.61 57.88
N LEU A 40 1.52 -3.54 57.09
CA LEU A 40 1.52 -3.44 55.63
C LEU A 40 0.12 -3.65 55.03
N CYS A 41 -0.68 -4.55 55.60
CA CYS A 41 -2.08 -4.73 55.22
C CYS A 41 -2.95 -3.51 55.60
N LEU A 42 -2.73 -2.90 56.76
CA LEU A 42 -3.47 -1.70 57.17
C LEU A 42 -3.09 -0.47 56.33
N VAL A 43 -1.83 -0.34 55.89
CA VAL A 43 -1.41 0.73 54.97
C VAL A 43 -2.03 0.54 53.58
N ASN A 44 -2.07 -0.68 53.05
CA ASN A 44 -2.76 -0.96 51.79
C ASN A 44 -4.29 -0.79 51.89
N MET A 45 -4.89 -1.09 53.04
CA MET A 45 -6.32 -0.89 53.28
C MET A 45 -6.67 0.59 53.50
N MET A 46 -5.77 1.39 54.09
CA MET A 46 -5.92 2.85 54.20
C MET A 46 -5.78 3.55 52.84
N ILE A 47 -4.84 3.12 51.99
CA ILE A 47 -4.73 3.62 50.61
C ILE A 47 -6.01 3.31 49.84
N PHE A 48 -6.62 2.14 50.07
CA PHE A 48 -7.93 1.76 49.52
C PHE A 48 -9.09 2.59 50.07
N HIS A 49 -9.10 2.96 51.36
CA HIS A 49 -10.16 3.81 51.92
C HIS A 49 -10.07 5.27 51.44
N THR A 50 -8.86 5.78 51.14
CA THR A 50 -8.71 7.14 50.60
C THR A 50 -9.03 7.26 49.11
N THR A 51 -9.00 6.16 48.34
CA THR A 51 -9.43 6.17 46.93
C THR A 51 -10.90 5.79 46.74
N VAL A 52 -11.56 5.19 47.75
CA VAL A 52 -12.99 4.84 47.70
C VAL A 52 -13.90 5.91 48.35
N MET A 53 -13.34 6.90 49.08
CA MET A 53 -14.11 8.01 49.68
C MET A 53 -13.99 9.34 48.91
N ALA A 54 -13.54 9.28 47.66
CA ALA A 54 -13.53 10.42 46.74
C ALA A 54 -14.38 10.13 45.50
N ASP A 55 -15.55 9.52 45.66
CA ASP A 55 -16.69 9.72 44.75
C ASP A 55 -18.00 9.17 45.36
N GLU A 56 -18.53 9.83 46.40
CA GLU A 56 -19.95 9.68 46.77
C GLU A 56 -20.51 11.06 47.13
N THR A 57 -20.97 11.79 46.13
CA THR A 57 -22.11 12.71 46.29
C THR A 57 -23.37 12.01 45.79
N PRO A 58 -24.48 12.06 46.54
CA PRO A 58 -25.66 11.23 46.29
C PRO A 58 -26.42 11.74 45.07
N ALA A 59 -26.51 10.93 44.02
CA ALA A 59 -27.45 11.16 42.93
C ALA A 59 -28.84 10.72 43.40
N GLU A 60 -29.66 11.73 43.72
CA GLU A 60 -31.10 11.63 43.82
C GLU A 60 -31.65 11.05 42.50
N SER A 61 -32.37 9.94 42.63
CA SER A 61 -33.03 9.23 41.55
C SER A 61 -34.15 10.08 40.95
N ASP A 62 -33.93 10.62 39.75
CA ASP A 62 -34.97 10.82 38.74
C ASP A 62 -34.32 11.19 37.40
N THR A 63 -33.90 10.18 36.65
CA THR A 63 -33.69 10.26 35.19
C THR A 63 -33.80 8.84 34.64
N PRO A 64 -34.55 8.66 33.54
CA PRO A 64 -35.12 7.39 33.17
C PRO A 64 -34.01 6.41 32.81
N ALA A 65 -34.27 5.11 33.05
CA ALA A 65 -33.49 4.05 32.43
C ALA A 65 -33.24 4.44 30.96
N LEU A 66 -31.96 4.57 30.58
CA LEU A 66 -31.57 4.61 29.17
C LEU A 66 -32.09 3.32 28.57
N SER A 67 -33.29 3.41 28.02
CA SER A 67 -33.85 2.42 27.13
C SER A 67 -32.80 2.23 26.05
N LEU A 68 -32.23 1.04 25.98
CA LEU A 68 -31.71 0.54 24.72
C LEU A 68 -32.88 0.66 23.74
N THR A 69 -32.85 1.65 22.86
CA THR A 69 -33.75 1.65 21.72
C THR A 69 -33.17 0.59 20.80
N GLU A 70 -33.53 -0.68 21.06
CA GLU A 70 -33.46 -1.68 20.01
C GLU A 70 -34.23 -1.11 18.81
N PRO A 71 -33.69 -1.23 17.58
CA PRO A 71 -34.43 -0.84 16.40
C PRO A 71 -35.79 -1.55 16.43
N ASP A 72 -36.86 -0.83 16.15
CA ASP A 72 -38.20 -1.40 16.04
C ASP A 72 -38.24 -2.29 14.78
N PHE A 73 -37.77 -3.54 14.92
CA PHE A 73 -37.63 -4.50 13.82
C PHE A 73 -38.98 -4.81 13.15
N ASP A 74 -40.10 -4.52 13.82
CA ASP A 74 -41.46 -4.68 13.30
C ASP A 74 -41.86 -3.55 12.32
N LYS A 75 -41.07 -2.47 12.21
CA LYS A 75 -41.26 -1.38 11.23
C LYS A 75 -40.33 -1.45 10.01
N VAL A 76 -39.38 -2.38 9.97
CA VAL A 76 -38.44 -2.51 8.86
C VAL A 76 -39.08 -3.34 7.75
N SER A 77 -39.69 -2.66 6.77
CA SER A 77 -40.32 -3.33 5.63
C SER A 77 -39.35 -3.62 4.47
N THR A 78 -38.17 -2.98 4.42
CA THR A 78 -37.08 -3.24 3.45
C THR A 78 -35.72 -2.67 3.91
N GLY A 79 -34.63 -3.43 3.77
CA GLY A 79 -33.28 -2.95 3.39
C GLY A 79 -32.37 -2.15 4.35
N THR A 80 -32.81 -1.68 5.52
CA THR A 80 -32.01 -0.73 6.32
C THR A 80 -30.75 -1.34 6.98
N LEU A 81 -29.57 -0.76 6.74
CA LEU A 81 -28.30 -1.12 7.39
C LEU A 81 -28.10 -0.25 8.65
N TYR A 82 -27.95 -0.89 9.81
CA TYR A 82 -27.64 -0.22 11.07
C TYR A 82 -26.20 -0.52 11.52
N LEU A 83 -25.45 0.52 11.88
CA LEU A 83 -24.12 0.38 12.48
C LEU A 83 -24.22 0.44 14.00
N GLN A 84 -23.74 -0.59 14.69
CA GLN A 84 -23.65 -0.59 16.14
C GLN A 84 -22.32 0.02 16.59
N HIS A 85 -22.37 1.14 17.32
CA HIS A 85 -21.20 1.73 17.98
C HIS A 85 -21.57 2.10 19.42
N ASN A 86 -20.79 1.66 20.41
CA ASN A 86 -21.02 1.92 21.84
C ASN A 86 -22.48 1.68 22.31
N ALA A 87 -23.09 0.58 21.85
CA ALA A 87 -24.49 0.19 22.14
C ALA A 87 -25.58 1.11 21.55
N THR A 88 -25.23 2.02 20.64
CA THR A 88 -26.17 2.81 19.81
C THR A 88 -26.18 2.34 18.36
N TYR A 89 -27.37 2.29 17.75
CA TYR A 89 -27.55 1.98 16.33
C TYR A 89 -27.65 3.27 15.52
N LEU A 90 -26.83 3.40 14.47
CA LEU A 90 -26.84 4.53 13.55
C LEU A 90 -27.31 4.08 12.17
N ASP A 91 -28.13 4.90 11.52
CA ASP A 91 -28.52 4.72 10.12
C ASP A 91 -27.26 4.78 9.24
N ALA A 92 -26.95 3.70 8.54
CA ALA A 92 -25.84 3.67 7.59
C ALA A 92 -26.40 3.79 6.18
N PRO A 93 -25.85 4.69 5.34
CA PRO A 93 -26.29 4.75 3.97
C PRO A 93 -25.94 3.44 3.26
N LEU A 94 -26.88 2.90 2.48
CA LEU A 94 -26.61 1.81 1.57
C LEU A 94 -25.80 2.33 0.39
N LEU A 95 -24.92 1.49 -0.14
CA LEU A 95 -24.10 1.83 -1.29
C LEU A 95 -24.33 0.83 -2.42
N THR A 96 -24.75 1.34 -3.57
CA THR A 96 -24.65 0.63 -4.85
C THR A 96 -23.69 1.37 -5.77
N SER A 97 -22.90 0.62 -6.53
CA SER A 97 -21.99 1.21 -7.51
C SER A 97 -22.28 0.70 -8.92
N SER A 98 -22.00 1.52 -9.92
CA SER A 98 -21.97 1.09 -11.32
C SER A 98 -20.67 1.58 -11.93
N VAL A 99 -19.96 0.68 -12.61
CA VAL A 99 -18.61 0.94 -13.13
C VAL A 99 -18.58 0.71 -14.62
N GLN A 100 -18.27 1.76 -15.36
CA GLN A 100 -18.10 1.72 -16.82
C GLN A 100 -16.65 1.98 -17.16
N MET A 101 -16.04 1.07 -17.91
CA MET A 101 -14.65 1.19 -18.34
C MET A 101 -14.59 1.25 -19.87
N SER A 102 -13.95 2.28 -20.40
CA SER A 102 -13.65 2.39 -21.83
C SER A 102 -12.16 2.20 -22.04
N ILE A 103 -11.78 1.20 -22.83
CA ILE A 103 -10.39 0.88 -23.13
C ILE A 103 -10.04 1.41 -24.52
N ASN A 104 -8.99 2.22 -24.59
CA ASN A 104 -8.39 2.68 -25.84
C ASN A 104 -6.87 2.50 -25.76
N GLY A 105 -6.34 1.57 -26.56
CA GLY A 105 -4.94 1.16 -26.50
C GLY A 105 -4.60 0.57 -25.13
N ILE A 106 -3.64 1.18 -24.44
CA ILE A 106 -3.17 0.78 -23.10
C ILE A 106 -3.73 1.66 -21.97
N VAL A 107 -4.76 2.45 -22.26
CA VAL A 107 -5.39 3.36 -21.30
C VAL A 107 -6.83 2.95 -21.08
N ALA A 108 -7.23 2.82 -19.82
CA ALA A 108 -8.61 2.64 -19.43
C ALA A 108 -9.14 3.94 -18.80
N ARG A 109 -10.24 4.47 -19.34
CA ARG A 109 -11.04 5.52 -18.72
C ARG A 109 -12.16 4.85 -17.95
N VAL A 110 -12.23 5.09 -16.65
CA VAL A 110 -13.20 4.48 -15.74
C VAL A 110 -14.12 5.56 -15.20
N THR A 111 -15.42 5.35 -15.35
CA THR A 111 -16.48 6.13 -14.71
C THR A 111 -17.13 5.25 -13.66
N MET A 112 -17.04 5.67 -12.41
CA MET A 112 -17.62 4.98 -11.27
C MET A 112 -18.71 5.87 -10.67
N GLU A 113 -19.95 5.41 -10.74
CA GLU A 113 -21.07 5.99 -10.03
C GLU A 113 -21.28 5.26 -8.71
N GLN A 114 -21.39 6.00 -7.62
CA GLN A 114 -21.62 5.48 -6.27
C GLN A 114 -22.89 6.14 -5.72
N SER A 115 -23.97 5.37 -5.59
CA SER A 115 -25.25 5.84 -5.07
C SER A 115 -25.35 5.55 -3.57
N PHE A 116 -25.50 6.61 -2.78
CA PHE A 116 -25.73 6.56 -1.34
C PHE A 116 -27.22 6.69 -1.06
N SER A 117 -27.86 5.62 -0.60
CA SER A 117 -29.28 5.63 -0.19
C SER A 117 -29.41 5.83 1.32
N ASN A 118 -30.28 6.74 1.73
CA ASN A 118 -30.65 6.95 3.13
C ASN A 118 -32.05 6.41 3.38
N ASP A 119 -32.15 5.15 3.78
CA ASP A 119 -33.44 4.51 4.09
C ASP A 119 -33.95 4.88 5.50
N GLY A 120 -33.17 5.68 6.24
CA GLY A 120 -33.49 6.14 7.59
C GLY A 120 -34.45 7.33 7.62
N SER A 121 -34.73 7.82 8.82
CA SER A 121 -35.63 8.97 9.05
C SER A 121 -34.89 10.28 9.36
N HIS A 122 -33.57 10.23 9.45
CA HIS A 122 -32.71 11.36 9.78
C HIS A 122 -31.85 11.78 8.59
N TRP A 123 -31.40 13.04 8.58
CA TRP A 123 -30.40 13.49 7.61
C TRP A 123 -29.07 12.82 7.89
N VAL A 124 -28.42 12.28 6.86
CA VAL A 124 -27.15 11.58 7.01
C VAL A 124 -26.01 12.21 6.22
N GLU A 125 -24.82 12.14 6.81
CA GLU A 125 -23.55 12.34 6.12
C GLU A 125 -22.91 10.97 5.88
N GLY A 126 -22.79 10.57 4.63
CA GLY A 126 -22.18 9.31 4.23
C GLY A 126 -20.68 9.47 4.00
N THR A 127 -19.87 8.59 4.58
CA THR A 127 -18.44 8.45 4.24
C THR A 127 -18.17 7.06 3.72
N TYR A 128 -17.62 6.95 2.51
CA TYR A 128 -17.13 5.70 1.94
C TYR A 128 -15.63 5.77 1.66
N VAL A 129 -14.90 4.75 2.11
CA VAL A 129 -13.47 4.59 1.85
C VAL A 129 -13.32 3.50 0.80
N PHE A 130 -12.61 3.80 -0.28
CA PHE A 130 -12.46 2.88 -1.41
C PHE A 130 -11.04 2.89 -1.97
N PRO A 131 -10.58 1.74 -2.47
CA PRO A 131 -9.31 1.67 -3.16
C PRO A 131 -9.44 2.15 -4.61
N LEU A 132 -8.34 2.66 -5.16
CA LEU A 132 -8.13 2.76 -6.60
C LEU A 132 -6.73 2.23 -6.93
N PRO A 133 -6.47 1.84 -8.18
CA PRO A 133 -5.13 1.53 -8.66
C PRO A 133 -4.15 2.67 -8.36
N ASP A 134 -2.90 2.36 -8.04
CA ASP A 134 -1.89 3.37 -7.66
C ASP A 134 -1.52 4.31 -8.83
N ASN A 135 -1.68 3.82 -10.07
CA ASN A 135 -1.53 4.58 -11.30
C ASN A 135 -2.80 5.35 -11.72
N ALA A 136 -3.89 5.33 -10.94
CA ALA A 136 -5.11 6.05 -11.26
C ALA A 136 -4.93 7.58 -11.20
N ALA A 137 -5.40 8.25 -12.24
CA ALA A 137 -5.45 9.70 -12.38
C ALA A 137 -6.91 10.16 -12.30
N VAL A 138 -7.41 10.42 -11.08
CA VAL A 138 -8.79 10.90 -10.86
C VAL A 138 -8.90 12.35 -11.29
N ASN A 139 -9.74 12.61 -12.29
CA ASN A 139 -9.82 13.91 -12.98
C ASN A 139 -11.21 14.55 -13.03
N SER A 140 -12.24 13.90 -12.49
CA SER A 140 -13.58 14.47 -12.41
C SER A 140 -14.34 13.95 -11.19
N LEU A 141 -15.15 14.83 -10.61
CA LEU A 141 -16.20 14.52 -9.64
C LEU A 141 -17.49 15.20 -10.10
N GLN A 142 -18.61 14.48 -10.04
CA GLN A 142 -19.94 15.06 -10.16
C GLN A 142 -20.84 14.51 -9.05
N ILE A 143 -21.85 15.28 -8.65
CA ILE A 143 -22.95 14.81 -7.81
C ILE A 143 -24.21 14.77 -8.66
N ARG A 144 -24.99 13.70 -8.56
CA ARG A 144 -26.34 13.63 -9.14
C ARG A 144 -27.38 13.62 -8.02
N VAL A 145 -28.26 14.61 -8.03
CA VAL A 145 -29.39 14.76 -7.10
C VAL A 145 -30.67 14.78 -7.92
N GLY A 146 -31.41 13.67 -7.93
CA GLY A 146 -32.52 13.48 -8.88
C GLY A 146 -32.05 13.63 -10.34
N GLU A 147 -32.65 14.56 -11.08
CA GLU A 147 -32.27 14.87 -12.47
C GLU A 147 -31.09 15.86 -12.60
N ARG A 148 -30.66 16.48 -11.50
CA ARG A 148 -29.64 17.53 -11.52
C ARG A 148 -28.26 16.94 -11.39
N VAL A 149 -27.31 17.43 -12.19
CA VAL A 149 -25.89 17.08 -12.12
C VAL A 149 -25.08 18.31 -11.76
N ILE A 150 -24.33 18.23 -10.66
CA ILE A 150 -23.45 19.28 -10.16
C ILE A 150 -22.01 18.86 -10.43
N ASN A 151 -21.27 19.67 -11.20
CA ASN A 151 -19.86 19.44 -11.45
C ASN A 151 -19.03 19.86 -10.23
N GLY A 152 -18.18 18.96 -9.76
CA GLY A 152 -17.17 19.25 -8.76
C GLY A 152 -16.03 20.09 -9.32
N ARG A 153 -15.41 20.88 -8.45
CA ARG A 153 -14.19 21.62 -8.74
C ARG A 153 -13.02 21.02 -7.97
N ILE A 154 -11.88 20.94 -8.62
CA ILE A 154 -10.62 20.68 -7.92
C ILE A 154 -10.21 21.97 -7.19
N ALA A 155 -9.70 21.84 -5.97
CA ALA A 155 -9.06 22.92 -5.25
C ALA A 155 -7.92 22.39 -4.38
N GLU A 156 -7.11 23.28 -3.82
CA GLU A 156 -6.16 22.89 -2.78
C GLU A 156 -6.90 22.19 -1.63
N LYS A 157 -6.28 21.14 -1.07
CA LYS A 157 -6.90 20.23 -0.09
C LYS A 157 -7.59 20.95 1.07
N HIS A 158 -6.93 21.95 1.66
CA HIS A 158 -7.49 22.74 2.77
C HIS A 158 -8.64 23.65 2.32
N ALA A 159 -8.55 24.22 1.12
CA ALA A 159 -9.61 25.07 0.58
C ALA A 159 -10.86 24.24 0.26
N ALA A 160 -10.70 23.07 -0.38
CA ALA A 160 -11.77 22.14 -0.67
C ALA A 160 -12.49 21.66 0.60
N GLU A 161 -11.74 21.29 1.64
CA GLU A 161 -12.28 20.91 2.94
C GLU A 161 -13.09 22.04 3.57
N LYS A 162 -12.59 23.29 3.54
CA LYS A 162 -13.33 24.45 4.06
C LYS A 162 -14.63 24.71 3.29
N ILE A 163 -14.60 24.59 1.95
CA ILE A 163 -15.79 24.74 1.11
C ILE A 163 -16.82 23.68 1.48
N TYR A 164 -16.40 22.42 1.62
CA TYR A 164 -17.26 21.30 2.00
C TYR A 164 -17.91 21.54 3.37
N GLN A 165 -17.12 21.87 4.40
CA GLN A 165 -17.63 22.12 5.75
C GLN A 165 -18.64 23.26 5.77
N THR A 166 -18.35 24.37 5.07
CA THR A 166 -19.27 25.51 4.98
C THR A 166 -20.60 25.12 4.35
N ALA A 167 -20.59 24.36 3.25
CA ALA A 167 -21.80 23.89 2.57
C ALA A 167 -22.59 22.87 3.41
N ARG A 168 -21.88 21.92 4.02
CA ARG A 168 -22.44 20.93 4.96
C ARG A 168 -23.21 21.61 6.08
N ASP A 169 -22.59 22.59 6.72
CA ASP A 169 -23.15 23.30 7.88
C ASP A 169 -24.32 24.20 7.45
N ALA A 170 -24.26 24.78 6.26
CA ALA A 170 -25.34 25.55 5.64
C ALA A 170 -26.53 24.70 5.13
N GLY A 171 -26.49 23.37 5.30
CA GLY A 171 -27.57 22.48 4.89
C GLY A 171 -27.65 22.20 3.39
N GLN A 172 -26.57 22.46 2.65
CA GLN A 172 -26.44 22.18 1.22
C GLN A 172 -25.92 20.77 0.96
N ILE A 173 -26.45 20.09 -0.05
CA ILE A 173 -25.87 18.82 -0.51
C ILE A 173 -24.46 19.09 -1.02
N SER A 174 -23.48 18.39 -0.47
CA SER A 174 -22.09 18.58 -0.85
C SER A 174 -21.33 17.28 -0.83
N SER A 175 -20.33 17.16 -1.70
CA SER A 175 -19.44 16.00 -1.76
C SER A 175 -17.98 16.46 -1.75
N LEU A 176 -17.15 15.70 -1.04
CA LEU A 176 -15.72 15.86 -0.97
C LEU A 176 -15.06 14.53 -1.29
N VAL A 177 -14.21 14.52 -2.31
CA VAL A 177 -13.35 13.37 -2.62
C VAL A 177 -11.90 13.76 -2.40
N ARG A 178 -11.19 12.94 -1.62
CA ARG A 178 -9.79 13.17 -1.29
C ARG A 178 -8.98 11.89 -1.29
N GLN A 179 -7.69 12.06 -1.52
CA GLN A 179 -6.70 10.99 -1.43
C GLN A 179 -6.12 10.92 -0.02
N GLU A 180 -6.18 9.75 0.60
CA GLU A 180 -5.60 9.48 1.92
C GLU A 180 -4.22 8.81 1.80
N ARG A 181 -4.08 7.91 0.82
CA ARG A 181 -2.84 7.19 0.49
C ARG A 181 -2.76 6.99 -1.04
N PRO A 182 -1.61 6.56 -1.61
CA PRO A 182 -1.47 6.34 -3.06
C PRO A 182 -2.64 5.60 -3.72
N ASN A 183 -3.16 4.57 -3.05
CA ASN A 183 -4.24 3.71 -3.52
C ASN A 183 -5.52 3.76 -2.65
N LEU A 184 -5.66 4.75 -1.75
CA LEU A 184 -6.80 4.83 -0.82
C LEU A 184 -7.45 6.21 -0.86
N PHE A 185 -8.76 6.23 -1.09
CA PHE A 185 -9.55 7.42 -1.31
C PHE A 185 -10.75 7.42 -0.38
N THR A 186 -11.28 8.61 -0.12
CA THR A 186 -12.51 8.79 0.65
C THR A 186 -13.46 9.68 -0.13
N SER A 187 -14.70 9.22 -0.28
CA SER A 187 -15.84 10.03 -0.74
C SER A 187 -16.70 10.34 0.47
N ARG A 188 -16.92 11.63 0.72
CA ARG A 188 -17.86 12.12 1.73
C ARG A 188 -19.01 12.80 1.02
N ILE A 189 -20.22 12.59 1.51
CA ILE A 189 -21.41 13.26 1.03
C ILE A 189 -22.25 13.71 2.22
N ALA A 190 -22.53 15.01 2.29
CA ALA A 190 -23.27 15.62 3.38
C ALA A 190 -24.71 15.93 2.96
N ASN A 191 -25.60 15.92 3.95
CA ASN A 191 -27.01 16.30 3.83
C ASN A 191 -27.79 15.40 2.85
N ILE A 192 -27.62 14.07 2.95
CA ILE A 192 -28.49 13.12 2.25
C ILE A 192 -29.88 13.14 2.93
N PRO A 193 -30.97 13.47 2.23
CA PRO A 193 -32.30 13.52 2.82
C PRO A 193 -32.81 12.12 3.25
N PRO A 194 -33.71 12.03 4.23
CA PRO A 194 -34.43 10.81 4.55
C PRO A 194 -35.20 10.25 3.35
N GLY A 195 -35.08 8.95 3.09
CA GLY A 195 -35.77 8.23 2.01
C GLY A 195 -35.25 8.50 0.60
N GLU A 196 -34.15 9.24 0.45
CA GLU A 196 -33.61 9.68 -0.84
C GLU A 196 -32.23 9.04 -1.12
N SER A 197 -31.84 9.05 -2.39
CA SER A 197 -30.53 8.58 -2.85
C SER A 197 -29.77 9.69 -3.55
N ILE A 198 -28.46 9.78 -3.32
CA ILE A 198 -27.59 10.72 -4.01
C ILE A 198 -26.38 9.98 -4.57
N SER A 199 -26.08 10.21 -5.84
CA SER A 199 -24.93 9.58 -6.50
C SER A 199 -23.73 10.52 -6.58
N THR A 200 -22.54 10.00 -6.29
CA THR A 200 -21.26 10.62 -6.66
C THR A 200 -20.69 9.89 -7.88
N ILE A 201 -20.36 10.63 -8.93
CA ILE A 201 -19.79 10.09 -10.17
C ILE A 201 -18.34 10.54 -10.25
N LEU A 202 -17.43 9.58 -10.21
CA LEU A 202 -16.00 9.81 -10.31
C LEU A 202 -15.52 9.32 -11.66
N THR A 203 -14.70 10.12 -12.34
CA THR A 203 -13.99 9.69 -13.55
C THR A 203 -12.50 9.69 -13.29
N TYR A 204 -11.83 8.62 -13.71
CA TYR A 204 -10.39 8.54 -13.67
C TYR A 204 -9.84 7.80 -14.88
N THR A 205 -8.55 7.99 -15.11
CA THR A 205 -7.81 7.28 -16.16
C THR A 205 -6.72 6.44 -15.51
N GLN A 206 -6.46 5.24 -16.03
CA GLN A 206 -5.34 4.40 -15.61
C GLN A 206 -4.64 3.77 -16.81
N THR A 207 -3.36 3.45 -16.67
CA THR A 207 -2.65 2.62 -17.65
C THR A 207 -2.93 1.14 -17.36
N ILE A 208 -2.98 0.32 -18.40
CA ILE A 208 -3.22 -1.12 -18.31
C ILE A 208 -1.87 -1.82 -18.18
N ASP A 209 -1.76 -2.76 -17.24
CA ASP A 209 -0.54 -3.53 -17.07
C ASP A 209 -0.39 -4.54 -18.20
N TYR A 210 0.84 -4.74 -18.69
CA TYR A 210 1.16 -5.77 -19.67
C TYR A 210 2.35 -6.59 -19.21
N ARG A 211 2.15 -7.91 -19.05
CA ARG A 211 3.19 -8.84 -18.63
C ARG A 211 2.99 -10.20 -19.29
N LEU A 212 4.08 -10.82 -19.75
CA LEU A 212 4.07 -12.17 -20.34
C LEU A 212 3.00 -12.32 -21.41
N ASP A 213 2.97 -11.37 -22.34
CA ASP A 213 2.07 -11.36 -23.50
C ASP A 213 0.57 -11.28 -23.15
N ARG A 214 0.26 -10.67 -22.01
CA ARG A 214 -1.09 -10.52 -21.48
C ARG A 214 -1.27 -9.13 -20.88
N PHE A 215 -2.33 -8.44 -21.30
CA PHE A 215 -2.86 -7.28 -20.62
C PHE A 215 -3.63 -7.71 -19.38
N SER A 216 -3.50 -6.94 -18.30
CA SER A 216 -4.25 -7.13 -17.06
C SER A 216 -4.80 -5.78 -16.60
N LEU A 217 -6.12 -5.68 -16.56
CA LEU A 217 -6.83 -4.55 -15.97
C LEU A 217 -7.37 -4.96 -14.61
N THR A 218 -7.02 -4.21 -13.57
CA THR A 218 -7.52 -4.46 -12.21
C THR A 218 -8.39 -3.28 -11.76
N PHE A 219 -9.56 -3.58 -11.23
CA PHE A 219 -10.44 -2.65 -10.54
C PHE A 219 -10.64 -3.12 -9.08
N PRO A 220 -9.96 -2.47 -8.13
CA PRO A 220 -10.10 -2.78 -6.71
C PRO A 220 -11.51 -2.53 -6.20
N MET A 221 -12.11 -3.51 -5.53
CA MET A 221 -13.49 -3.41 -5.02
C MET A 221 -13.58 -3.56 -3.51
N THR A 222 -12.58 -4.16 -2.86
CA THR A 222 -12.55 -4.36 -1.42
C THR A 222 -11.23 -3.89 -0.81
N LEU A 223 -11.22 -3.71 0.51
CA LEU A 223 -10.04 -3.37 1.29
C LEU A 223 -9.74 -4.49 2.28
N THR A 224 -8.49 -4.94 2.32
CA THR A 224 -8.02 -5.72 3.46
C THR A 224 -7.88 -4.80 4.68
N PRO A 225 -8.46 -5.15 5.84
CA PRO A 225 -8.32 -4.36 7.05
C PRO A 225 -6.84 -4.16 7.37
N ARG A 226 -6.42 -2.90 7.49
CA ARG A 226 -5.03 -2.57 7.83
C ARG A 226 -4.82 -2.75 9.33
N TYR A 227 -3.72 -3.38 9.68
CA TYR A 227 -3.27 -3.43 11.08
C TYR A 227 -2.94 -2.02 11.56
N THR A 228 -3.55 -1.61 12.66
CA THR A 228 -3.23 -0.39 13.39
C THR A 228 -2.69 -0.80 14.76
N ASN A 229 -1.63 -0.14 15.23
CA ASN A 229 -1.04 -0.37 16.54
C ASN A 229 -1.32 0.82 17.47
N ALA A 230 -0.96 0.70 18.75
CA ALA A 230 -1.18 1.76 19.75
C ALA A 230 -0.40 3.07 19.46
N GLU A 231 0.56 3.05 18.53
CA GLU A 231 1.33 4.21 18.10
C GLU A 231 0.70 4.93 16.89
N THR A 232 -0.31 4.32 16.24
CA THR A 232 -1.01 4.92 15.12
C THR A 232 -1.87 6.07 15.64
N ASP A 233 -1.74 7.25 15.02
CA ASP A 233 -2.62 8.39 15.32
C ASP A 233 -4.10 7.96 15.18
N PRO A 234 -4.93 8.11 16.22
CA PRO A 234 -6.34 7.75 16.17
C PRO A 234 -7.09 8.37 14.98
N ALA A 235 -6.76 9.60 14.60
CA ALA A 235 -7.40 10.26 13.46
C ALA A 235 -7.03 9.59 12.12
N ASP A 236 -5.78 9.17 11.98
CA ASP A 236 -5.28 8.46 10.79
C ASP A 236 -5.83 7.03 10.74
N ALA A 237 -5.88 6.33 11.88
CA ALA A 237 -6.49 5.00 12.00
C ALA A 237 -7.96 4.99 11.55
N VAL A 238 -8.74 6.00 11.95
CA VAL A 238 -10.14 6.14 11.51
C VAL A 238 -10.21 6.40 10.00
N ALA A 239 -9.34 7.23 9.43
CA ALA A 239 -9.35 7.54 8.01
C ALA A 239 -9.01 6.33 7.13
N ILE A 240 -8.08 5.47 7.56
CA ILE A 240 -7.56 4.36 6.73
C ILE A 240 -8.20 2.99 7.01
N THR A 241 -8.96 2.85 8.11
CA THR A 241 -9.63 1.60 8.48
C THR A 241 -11.16 1.81 8.51
N PRO A 242 -11.85 1.46 7.41
CA PRO A 242 -13.31 1.48 7.36
C PRO A 242 -13.96 0.32 8.14
N PRO A 243 -15.20 0.49 8.61
CA PRO A 243 -15.99 -0.61 9.16
C PRO A 243 -16.10 -1.76 8.15
N GLN A 244 -16.24 -2.99 8.64
CA GLN A 244 -16.30 -4.19 7.81
C GLN A 244 -17.65 -4.89 7.95
N GLY A 245 -18.25 -5.27 6.81
CA GLY A 245 -19.47 -6.07 6.71
C GLY A 245 -19.20 -7.48 6.16
N TYR A 246 -20.10 -8.42 6.42
CA TYR A 246 -19.99 -9.80 5.96
C TYR A 246 -20.91 -10.08 4.76
N PRO A 247 -20.48 -10.86 3.76
CA PRO A 247 -21.31 -11.18 2.59
C PRO A 247 -22.63 -11.87 2.94
N ASP A 248 -22.64 -12.70 4.00
CA ASP A 248 -23.78 -13.54 4.39
C ASP A 248 -24.71 -12.88 5.41
N GLN A 249 -24.39 -11.68 5.89
CA GLN A 249 -25.17 -10.95 6.88
C GLN A 249 -25.29 -9.49 6.46
N ILE A 250 -26.47 -9.14 5.95
CA ILE A 250 -26.90 -7.77 5.63
C ILE A 250 -26.31 -7.24 4.31
N THR A 251 -27.12 -6.51 3.56
CA THR A 251 -26.87 -5.85 2.27
C THR A 251 -25.58 -5.01 2.27
N GLY A 252 -24.45 -5.63 1.97
CA GLY A 252 -23.18 -4.92 1.74
C GLY A 252 -23.12 -4.23 0.38
N PRO A 253 -22.08 -3.41 0.13
CA PRO A 253 -21.91 -2.73 -1.15
C PRO A 253 -21.86 -3.72 -2.32
N THR A 254 -22.67 -3.44 -3.34
CA THR A 254 -22.71 -4.19 -4.59
C THR A 254 -22.34 -3.30 -5.76
N THR A 255 -21.91 -3.91 -6.85
CA THR A 255 -21.63 -3.18 -8.09
C THR A 255 -22.03 -3.99 -9.32
N ASP A 256 -22.46 -3.31 -10.38
CA ASP A 256 -22.37 -3.84 -11.74
C ASP A 256 -21.11 -3.29 -12.42
N LEU A 257 -20.55 -4.07 -13.36
CA LEU A 257 -19.40 -3.66 -14.16
C LEU A 257 -19.68 -3.86 -15.65
N GLU A 258 -19.32 -2.85 -16.43
CA GLU A 258 -19.29 -2.89 -17.90
C GLU A 258 -17.92 -2.43 -18.40
N VAL A 259 -17.33 -3.19 -19.33
CA VAL A 259 -16.07 -2.88 -20.00
C VAL A 259 -16.30 -2.85 -21.50
N ALA A 260 -15.99 -1.72 -22.12
CA ALA A 260 -16.13 -1.46 -23.55
C ALA A 260 -14.76 -1.29 -24.22
N PHE A 261 -14.51 -2.05 -25.28
CA PHE A 261 -13.33 -1.94 -26.14
C PHE A 261 -13.72 -1.25 -27.45
N TRP A 262 -13.18 -0.05 -27.69
CA TRP A 262 -13.41 0.66 -28.94
C TRP A 262 -12.42 0.21 -30.02
N ASN A 263 -12.95 -0.32 -31.12
CA ASN A 263 -12.17 -0.75 -32.27
C ASN A 263 -12.08 0.36 -33.33
N ASP A 264 -11.62 1.54 -32.93
CA ASP A 264 -11.59 2.74 -33.80
C ASP A 264 -10.33 2.84 -34.68
N SER A 265 -9.42 1.87 -34.62
CA SER A 265 -8.21 1.84 -35.45
C SER A 265 -8.12 0.56 -36.26
N ALA A 266 -7.86 0.70 -37.57
CA ALA A 266 -7.46 -0.42 -38.44
C ALA A 266 -6.14 -1.10 -37.98
N GLN A 267 -5.49 -0.58 -36.94
CA GLN A 267 -4.29 -1.11 -36.29
C GLN A 267 -4.54 -1.62 -34.85
N ALA A 268 -5.79 -1.64 -34.36
CA ALA A 268 -6.07 -2.22 -33.05
C ALA A 268 -5.76 -3.73 -33.12
N PRO A 269 -4.87 -4.27 -32.26
CA PRO A 269 -4.54 -5.68 -32.28
C PRO A 269 -5.80 -6.50 -32.02
N SER A 270 -6.01 -7.58 -32.77
CA SER A 270 -7.15 -8.44 -32.51
C SER A 270 -7.00 -9.04 -31.11
N ILE A 271 -8.08 -8.94 -30.33
CA ILE A 271 -8.10 -9.44 -28.96
C ILE A 271 -8.22 -10.96 -29.03
N SER A 272 -7.19 -11.64 -28.54
CA SER A 272 -7.22 -13.10 -28.36
C SER A 272 -7.39 -13.42 -26.88
N MET A 273 -8.21 -14.44 -26.59
CA MET A 273 -8.36 -15.02 -25.25
C MET A 273 -8.69 -13.99 -24.15
N ILE A 274 -9.90 -13.43 -24.19
CA ILE A 274 -10.40 -12.54 -23.13
C ILE A 274 -11.05 -13.35 -22.01
N SER A 275 -10.67 -13.09 -20.75
CA SER A 275 -11.21 -13.79 -19.58
C SER A 275 -11.08 -12.96 -18.31
N SER A 276 -11.91 -13.27 -17.31
CA SER A 276 -11.78 -12.74 -15.96
C SER A 276 -11.58 -13.92 -15.00
N PRO A 277 -10.44 -14.02 -14.29
CA PRO A 277 -10.26 -15.03 -13.24
C PRO A 277 -11.08 -14.73 -11.97
N SER A 278 -11.69 -13.54 -11.90
CA SER A 278 -12.33 -13.02 -10.69
C SER A 278 -13.87 -13.06 -10.75
N HIS A 279 -14.45 -12.88 -11.93
CA HIS A 279 -15.89 -12.67 -12.14
C HIS A 279 -16.35 -13.33 -13.44
N GLU A 280 -17.58 -13.84 -13.46
CA GLU A 280 -18.22 -14.26 -14.71
C GLU A 280 -18.62 -13.06 -15.54
N LEU A 281 -18.47 -13.17 -16.87
CA LEU A 281 -18.76 -12.09 -17.81
C LEU A 281 -19.63 -12.58 -18.96
N THR A 282 -20.58 -11.75 -19.34
CA THR A 282 -21.30 -11.86 -20.61
C THR A 282 -20.60 -10.99 -21.65
N MET A 283 -20.52 -11.48 -22.89
CA MET A 283 -19.86 -10.77 -23.99
C MET A 283 -20.86 -10.49 -25.11
N SER A 284 -20.86 -9.25 -25.58
CA SER A 284 -21.60 -8.80 -26.76
C SER A 284 -20.61 -8.11 -27.70
N GLU A 285 -20.64 -8.48 -28.98
CA GLU A 285 -19.70 -7.97 -29.98
C GLU A 285 -20.45 -7.47 -31.21
N ASN A 286 -20.06 -6.29 -31.71
CA ASN A 286 -20.44 -5.77 -33.01
C ASN A 286 -19.20 -5.28 -33.78
N GLU A 287 -19.36 -4.77 -35.01
CA GLU A 287 -18.22 -4.40 -35.88
C GLU A 287 -17.24 -3.36 -35.28
N ARG A 288 -17.65 -2.56 -34.28
CA ARG A 288 -16.85 -1.45 -33.73
C ARG A 288 -16.62 -1.52 -32.22
N LEU A 289 -17.36 -2.36 -31.51
CA LEU A 289 -17.40 -2.37 -30.05
C LEU A 289 -17.54 -3.81 -29.53
N THR A 290 -16.63 -4.19 -28.64
CA THR A 290 -16.78 -5.37 -27.79
C THR A 290 -17.13 -4.90 -26.38
N THR A 291 -18.27 -5.38 -25.86
CA THR A 291 -18.72 -5.07 -24.50
C THR A 291 -18.72 -6.33 -23.65
N LEU A 292 -18.11 -6.25 -22.48
CA LEU A 292 -18.15 -7.26 -21.43
C LEU A 292 -18.90 -6.71 -20.23
N ALA A 293 -19.83 -7.47 -19.68
CA ALA A 293 -20.58 -7.05 -18.50
C ALA A 293 -20.76 -8.20 -17.52
N THR A 294 -20.84 -7.89 -16.23
CA THR A 294 -21.35 -8.87 -15.26
C THR A 294 -22.81 -9.20 -15.60
N PRO A 295 -23.28 -10.45 -15.39
CA PRO A 295 -24.68 -10.81 -15.65
C PRO A 295 -25.71 -10.02 -14.81
N GLY A 296 -25.27 -9.31 -13.78
CA GLY A 296 -26.03 -8.46 -12.88
C GLY A 296 -25.12 -7.80 -11.85
N VAL A 297 -25.69 -7.36 -10.73
CA VAL A 297 -24.91 -6.82 -9.61
C VAL A 297 -24.16 -7.95 -8.89
N VAL A 298 -22.91 -7.68 -8.52
CA VAL A 298 -22.01 -8.58 -7.78
C VAL A 298 -21.58 -7.94 -6.45
N PRO A 299 -21.27 -8.74 -5.42
CA PRO A 299 -20.75 -8.21 -4.16
C PRO A 299 -19.35 -7.61 -4.35
N MET A 300 -19.06 -6.51 -3.66
CA MET A 300 -17.72 -5.88 -3.64
C MET A 300 -16.77 -6.60 -2.65
N ASP A 301 -16.63 -7.92 -2.76
CA ASP A 301 -15.85 -8.78 -1.84
C ASP A 301 -14.47 -9.21 -2.37
N ARG A 302 -14.14 -8.87 -3.62
CA ARG A 302 -12.87 -9.16 -4.29
C ARG A 302 -12.65 -8.22 -5.46
N ASP A 303 -11.40 -8.02 -5.85
CA ASP A 303 -11.07 -7.16 -6.98
C ASP A 303 -11.55 -7.77 -8.30
N PHE A 304 -12.00 -6.90 -9.22
CA PHE A 304 -12.25 -7.29 -10.60
C PHE A 304 -10.94 -7.29 -11.38
N VAL A 305 -10.65 -8.39 -12.06
CA VAL A 305 -9.47 -8.60 -12.89
C VAL A 305 -9.91 -9.04 -14.28
N LEU A 306 -9.53 -8.30 -15.31
CA LEU A 306 -9.76 -8.64 -16.71
C LEU A 306 -8.42 -8.89 -17.40
N GLN A 307 -8.33 -9.99 -18.15
CA GLN A 307 -7.12 -10.41 -18.84
C GLN A 307 -7.38 -10.71 -20.31
N TRP A 308 -6.50 -10.24 -21.19
CA TRP A 308 -6.54 -10.54 -22.62
C TRP A 308 -5.15 -10.51 -23.25
N SER A 309 -4.98 -11.17 -24.40
CA SER A 309 -3.71 -11.20 -25.13
C SER A 309 -3.85 -10.53 -26.50
N PRO A 310 -2.91 -9.66 -26.92
CA PRO A 310 -2.93 -9.11 -28.26
C PRO A 310 -2.50 -10.15 -29.29
N SER A 311 -2.99 -10.04 -30.53
CA SER A 311 -2.38 -10.68 -31.68
C SER A 311 -1.07 -9.96 -32.04
N MET A 312 0.08 -10.44 -31.56
CA MET A 312 1.36 -9.77 -31.85
C MET A 312 1.92 -10.14 -33.22
N GLY A 313 2.53 -9.15 -33.88
CA GLY A 313 3.43 -9.34 -35.03
C GLY A 313 4.87 -9.59 -34.60
N ILE A 314 5.73 -9.96 -35.56
CA ILE A 314 7.09 -10.49 -35.30
C ILE A 314 8.14 -9.36 -35.10
N THR A 315 7.81 -8.10 -35.40
CA THR A 315 8.75 -6.95 -35.31
C THR A 315 8.52 -6.08 -34.07
N PRO A 316 9.57 -5.47 -33.47
CA PRO A 316 9.38 -4.45 -32.44
C PRO A 316 8.52 -3.33 -33.02
N SER A 317 7.50 -2.92 -32.27
CA SER A 317 6.60 -1.84 -32.67
C SER A 317 6.57 -0.80 -31.58
N VAL A 318 6.54 0.47 -32.00
CA VAL A 318 6.28 1.59 -31.11
C VAL A 318 4.89 2.10 -31.48
N ASN A 319 3.95 1.92 -30.56
CA ASN A 319 2.59 2.40 -30.72
C ASN A 319 2.47 3.74 -30.00
N THR A 320 1.93 4.74 -30.67
CA THR A 320 1.81 6.11 -30.14
C THR A 320 0.37 6.59 -30.20
N TRP A 321 -0.06 7.24 -29.13
CA TRP A 321 -1.35 7.93 -29.05
C TRP A 321 -1.11 9.39 -28.68
N GLN A 322 -1.86 10.29 -29.31
CA GLN A 322 -1.79 11.73 -29.03
C GLN A 322 -3.13 12.30 -28.57
N GLU A 323 -3.09 13.22 -27.61
CA GLU A 323 -4.24 14.00 -27.13
C GLU A 323 -3.86 15.48 -27.08
N ARG A 324 -4.76 16.37 -27.49
CA ARG A 324 -4.62 17.82 -27.30
C ARG A 324 -5.56 18.31 -26.21
N VAL A 325 -5.03 18.93 -25.16
CA VAL A 325 -5.79 19.53 -24.05
C VAL A 325 -5.26 20.92 -23.73
N ALA A 326 -6.16 21.92 -23.71
CA ALA A 326 -5.82 23.32 -23.38
C ALA A 326 -4.57 23.82 -24.12
N ASP A 327 -4.55 23.63 -25.43
CA ASP A 327 -3.48 23.99 -26.36
C ASP A 327 -2.12 23.30 -26.19
N ARG A 328 -2.06 22.25 -25.37
CA ARG A 328 -0.87 21.40 -25.19
C ARG A 328 -1.13 20.02 -25.77
N ASP A 329 -0.10 19.45 -26.39
CA ASP A 329 -0.15 18.09 -26.93
C ASP A 329 0.53 17.12 -25.96
N TYR A 330 -0.10 15.96 -25.79
CA TYR A 330 0.35 14.90 -24.91
C TYR A 330 0.50 13.62 -25.72
N LEU A 331 1.59 12.91 -25.46
CA LEU A 331 1.94 11.65 -26.09
C LEU A 331 1.92 10.53 -25.06
N LEU A 332 1.40 9.38 -25.45
CA LEU A 332 1.68 8.11 -24.80
C LEU A 332 2.34 7.18 -25.81
N ALA A 333 3.45 6.56 -25.44
CA ALA A 333 4.16 5.62 -26.28
C ALA A 333 4.30 4.27 -25.55
N MET A 334 4.04 3.19 -26.28
CA MET A 334 4.28 1.81 -25.86
C MET A 334 5.30 1.19 -26.81
N VAL A 335 6.47 0.82 -26.28
CA VAL A 335 7.52 0.11 -27.01
C VAL A 335 7.38 -1.37 -26.69
N VAL A 336 6.97 -2.16 -27.68
CA VAL A 336 6.83 -3.61 -27.56
C VAL A 336 8.12 -4.29 -28.01
N PRO A 337 8.71 -5.20 -27.21
CA PRO A 337 9.92 -5.91 -27.61
C PRO A 337 9.66 -6.82 -28.82
N PRO A 338 10.68 -7.12 -29.66
CA PRO A 338 10.55 -8.13 -30.71
C PRO A 338 10.25 -9.51 -30.10
N GLN A 339 9.43 -10.32 -30.78
CA GLN A 339 9.43 -11.76 -30.52
C GLN A 339 10.75 -12.33 -31.05
N MET A 340 11.61 -12.79 -30.13
CA MET A 340 12.90 -13.38 -30.50
C MET A 340 12.66 -14.81 -30.98
N ASP A 341 12.64 -15.02 -32.31
CA ASP A 341 12.62 -16.37 -32.94
C ASP A 341 13.93 -17.16 -32.75
N SER A 342 14.93 -16.56 -32.10
CA SER A 342 16.25 -17.16 -31.89
C SER A 342 16.75 -16.89 -30.48
N SER A 343 17.60 -17.79 -29.97
CA SER A 343 18.18 -17.81 -28.64
C SER A 343 18.47 -16.42 -28.06
N PRO A 344 18.29 -16.21 -26.74
CA PRO A 344 18.58 -14.93 -26.09
C PRO A 344 19.95 -14.39 -26.51
N PRO A 345 20.12 -13.07 -26.61
CA PRO A 345 21.36 -12.48 -27.11
C PRO A 345 22.54 -13.04 -26.32
N ASP A 346 23.68 -13.24 -27.00
CA ASP A 346 24.92 -13.77 -26.41
C ASP A 346 25.59 -12.72 -25.49
N LEU A 347 24.85 -12.29 -24.47
CA LEU A 347 25.30 -11.43 -23.40
C LEU A 347 25.71 -12.31 -22.24
N ASN A 348 27.02 -12.38 -22.02
CA ASN A 348 27.55 -12.96 -20.79
C ASN A 348 27.15 -12.07 -19.63
N ARG A 349 26.55 -12.63 -18.58
CA ARG A 349 26.14 -11.86 -17.39
C ARG A 349 27.03 -12.15 -16.20
N GLU A 350 27.19 -11.12 -15.38
CA GLU A 350 27.79 -11.23 -14.05
C GLU A 350 26.68 -11.08 -13.01
N LEU A 351 26.28 -12.19 -12.38
CA LEU A 351 25.22 -12.22 -11.38
C LEU A 351 25.78 -12.09 -9.95
N ILE A 352 25.46 -11.00 -9.26
CA ILE A 352 25.79 -10.79 -7.85
C ILE A 352 24.53 -11.01 -7.01
N LEU A 353 24.51 -12.10 -6.25
CA LEU A 353 23.42 -12.42 -5.34
C LEU A 353 23.72 -11.81 -3.97
N VAL A 354 22.97 -10.78 -3.58
CA VAL A 354 23.10 -10.12 -2.28
C VAL A 354 21.99 -10.63 -1.37
N ILE A 355 22.35 -11.23 -0.24
CA ILE A 355 21.42 -11.86 0.69
C ILE A 355 21.56 -11.28 2.08
N ASP A 356 20.43 -10.83 2.62
CA ASP A 356 20.27 -10.46 4.02
C ASP A 356 20.31 -11.71 4.91
N THR A 357 21.18 -11.66 5.90
CA THR A 357 21.36 -12.68 6.93
C THR A 357 21.12 -12.13 8.32
N SER A 358 20.43 -10.99 8.46
CA SER A 358 20.05 -10.40 9.74
C SER A 358 19.11 -11.31 10.55
N GLY A 359 18.99 -11.05 11.85
CA GLY A 359 18.16 -11.86 12.75
C GLY A 359 16.68 -11.93 12.35
N SER A 360 16.14 -10.92 11.66
CA SER A 360 14.74 -10.92 11.19
C SER A 360 14.48 -11.92 10.06
N MET A 361 15.53 -12.31 9.34
CA MET A 361 15.46 -13.36 8.31
C MET A 361 15.32 -14.76 8.90
N ALA A 362 15.35 -14.96 10.22
CA ALA A 362 15.28 -16.30 10.83
C ALA A 362 14.01 -17.08 10.45
N GLY A 363 14.13 -18.42 10.43
CA GLY A 363 13.01 -19.32 10.11
C GLY A 363 12.67 -19.33 8.62
N GLN A 364 11.37 -19.21 8.31
CA GLN A 364 10.84 -19.39 6.95
C GLN A 364 11.41 -18.40 5.93
N SER A 365 11.75 -17.18 6.36
CA SER A 365 12.38 -16.16 5.50
C SER A 365 13.74 -16.63 4.97
N MET A 366 14.60 -17.15 5.85
CA MET A 366 15.90 -17.71 5.47
C MET A 366 15.74 -18.93 4.56
N ASP A 367 14.76 -19.80 4.85
CA ASP A 367 14.49 -20.97 4.01
C ASP A 367 14.07 -20.56 2.58
N ALA A 368 13.12 -19.61 2.47
CA ALA A 368 12.69 -19.07 1.19
C ALA A 368 13.83 -18.36 0.44
N ALA A 369 14.67 -17.62 1.16
CA ALA A 369 15.80 -16.92 0.56
C ALA A 369 16.90 -17.89 0.08
N LYS A 370 17.23 -18.94 0.85
CA LYS A 370 18.15 -20.00 0.42
C LYS A 370 17.63 -20.71 -0.82
N GLN A 371 16.34 -21.02 -0.87
CA GLN A 371 15.72 -21.63 -2.05
C GLN A 371 15.80 -20.69 -3.26
N ALA A 372 15.52 -19.40 -3.09
CA ALA A 372 15.66 -18.40 -4.15
C ALA A 372 17.09 -18.31 -4.69
N LEU A 373 18.11 -18.37 -3.82
CA LEU A 373 19.51 -18.41 -4.21
C LEU A 373 19.89 -19.69 -4.95
N GLN A 374 19.35 -20.85 -4.54
CA GLN A 374 19.59 -22.12 -5.24
C GLN A 374 19.02 -22.08 -6.67
N ILE A 375 17.77 -21.65 -6.82
CA ILE A 375 17.13 -21.47 -8.13
C ILE A 375 17.94 -20.52 -9.02
N ALA A 376 18.48 -19.46 -8.43
CA ALA A 376 19.34 -18.51 -9.14
C ALA A 376 20.60 -19.15 -9.69
N LEU A 377 21.29 -19.97 -8.88
CA LEU A 377 22.51 -20.65 -9.29
C LEU A 377 22.25 -21.72 -10.35
N ASP A 378 21.14 -22.46 -10.21
CA ASP A 378 20.77 -23.53 -11.14
C ASP A 378 20.40 -22.99 -12.54
N GLY A 379 20.01 -21.72 -12.63
CA GLY A 379 19.74 -21.02 -13.89
C GLY A 379 20.99 -20.47 -14.61
N LEU A 380 22.19 -20.55 -14.02
CA LEU A 380 23.40 -19.97 -14.62
C LEU A 380 23.93 -20.82 -15.78
N ARG A 381 24.37 -20.14 -16.85
CA ARG A 381 25.10 -20.76 -17.97
C ARG A 381 26.58 -20.86 -17.64
N GLU A 382 27.31 -21.82 -18.20
CA GLU A 382 28.77 -21.94 -17.95
C GLU A 382 29.56 -20.68 -18.38
N SER A 383 29.04 -19.92 -19.34
CA SER A 383 29.62 -18.65 -19.78
C SER A 383 29.46 -17.53 -18.76
N ASP A 384 28.51 -17.65 -17.82
CA ASP A 384 28.21 -16.63 -16.81
C ASP A 384 29.32 -16.51 -15.75
N ARG A 385 29.28 -15.38 -15.03
CA ARG A 385 30.07 -15.14 -13.82
C ARG A 385 29.12 -14.89 -12.66
N PHE A 386 29.50 -15.30 -11.46
CA PHE A 386 28.69 -15.02 -10.29
C PHE A 386 29.49 -14.80 -9.01
N ASN A 387 28.84 -14.20 -8.02
CA ASN A 387 29.31 -14.12 -6.64
C ASN A 387 28.11 -14.03 -5.67
N ILE A 388 28.32 -14.38 -4.41
CA ILE A 388 27.33 -14.26 -3.34
C ILE A 388 27.87 -13.30 -2.28
N VAL A 389 27.06 -12.31 -1.91
CA VAL A 389 27.35 -11.32 -0.87
C VAL A 389 26.32 -11.49 0.24
N ALA A 390 26.72 -12.04 1.38
CA ALA A 390 25.88 -12.12 2.57
C ALA A 390 26.11 -10.90 3.46
N PHE A 391 25.06 -10.34 4.06
CA PHE A 391 25.21 -9.21 4.96
C PHE A 391 24.30 -9.29 6.18
N ASP A 392 24.80 -8.75 7.28
CA ASP A 392 24.12 -8.53 8.54
C ASP A 392 24.65 -7.20 9.14
N SER A 393 25.21 -7.21 10.35
CA SER A 393 26.08 -6.14 10.86
C SER A 393 27.42 -6.03 10.13
N SER A 394 27.76 -7.02 9.31
CA SER A 394 28.98 -7.15 8.53
C SER A 394 28.66 -7.58 7.10
N THR A 395 29.62 -7.48 6.18
CA THR A 395 29.43 -7.93 4.78
C THR A 395 30.49 -8.96 4.42
N ARG A 396 30.04 -10.12 3.93
CA ARG A 396 30.87 -11.27 3.60
C ARG A 396 30.63 -11.70 2.16
N ARG A 397 31.70 -11.94 1.40
CA ARG A 397 31.63 -12.42 0.01
C ARG A 397 32.11 -13.86 -0.07
N LEU A 398 31.42 -14.68 -0.85
CA LEU A 398 31.87 -16.05 -1.13
C LEU A 398 33.23 -16.03 -1.84
N TYR A 399 33.39 -15.16 -2.84
CA TYR A 399 34.63 -14.98 -3.57
C TYR A 399 35.12 -13.52 -3.48
N SER A 400 36.44 -13.32 -3.53
CA SER A 400 37.04 -11.99 -3.60
C SER A 400 36.67 -11.23 -4.89
N SER A 401 36.38 -11.98 -5.96
CA SER A 401 35.92 -11.52 -7.27
C SER A 401 35.03 -12.60 -7.88
N SER A 402 34.12 -12.22 -8.78
CA SER A 402 33.19 -13.15 -9.42
C SER A 402 33.91 -14.28 -10.15
N ARG A 403 33.33 -15.49 -10.12
CA ARG A 403 33.91 -16.71 -10.66
C ARG A 403 33.02 -17.31 -11.76
N PRO A 404 33.58 -18.10 -12.69
CA PRO A 404 32.79 -18.84 -13.69
C PRO A 404 31.76 -19.77 -13.06
N ALA A 405 30.58 -19.87 -13.65
CA ALA A 405 29.52 -20.79 -13.24
C ALA A 405 29.78 -22.23 -13.70
N ASN A 406 30.96 -22.77 -13.40
CA ASN A 406 31.27 -24.19 -13.62
C ASN A 406 30.79 -25.04 -12.44
N SER A 407 30.66 -26.35 -12.67
CA SER A 407 30.14 -27.31 -11.67
C SER A 407 30.82 -27.22 -10.30
N GLY A 408 32.16 -27.08 -10.26
CA GLY A 408 32.92 -26.97 -9.02
C GLY A 408 32.60 -25.71 -8.21
N ASN A 409 32.51 -24.55 -8.87
CA ASN A 409 32.18 -23.28 -8.21
C ASN A 409 30.71 -23.24 -7.77
N ILE A 410 29.80 -23.81 -8.57
CA ILE A 410 28.37 -23.92 -8.23
C ILE A 410 28.19 -24.81 -7.00
N GLU A 411 28.85 -25.97 -6.94
CA GLU A 411 28.79 -26.85 -5.76
C GLU A 411 29.32 -26.16 -4.49
N GLN A 412 30.43 -25.42 -4.60
CA GLN A 412 30.95 -24.61 -3.50
C GLN A 412 29.93 -23.54 -3.05
N ALA A 413 29.23 -22.92 -3.99
CA ALA A 413 28.22 -21.92 -3.70
C ALA A 413 26.98 -22.53 -3.01
N HIS A 414 26.51 -23.71 -3.42
CA HIS A 414 25.45 -24.42 -2.70
C HIS A 414 25.84 -24.73 -1.25
N ARG A 415 27.09 -25.17 -1.01
CA ARG A 415 27.60 -25.39 0.35
C ARG A 415 27.64 -24.10 1.17
N TYR A 416 28.03 -22.99 0.56
CA TYR A 416 28.00 -21.68 1.21
C TYR A 416 26.57 -21.25 1.57
N ILE A 417 25.61 -21.37 0.64
CA ILE A 417 24.19 -21.07 0.87
C ILE A 417 23.62 -21.92 2.00
N ALA A 418 23.92 -23.23 2.01
CA ALA A 418 23.47 -24.14 3.07
C ALA A 418 23.95 -23.68 4.45
N SER A 419 25.17 -23.13 4.52
CA SER A 419 25.80 -22.65 5.76
C SER A 419 25.30 -21.29 6.26
N LEU A 420 24.54 -20.53 5.47
CA LEU A 420 24.02 -19.22 5.89
C LEU A 420 23.09 -19.36 7.11
N GLN A 421 23.23 -18.46 8.07
CA GLN A 421 22.41 -18.40 9.27
C GLN A 421 21.98 -16.97 9.51
N ALA A 422 20.76 -16.79 10.03
CA ALA A 422 20.22 -15.50 10.39
C ALA A 422 20.80 -15.05 11.74
N ASP A 423 21.56 -13.97 11.76
CA ASP A 423 22.18 -13.37 12.95
C ASP A 423 22.51 -11.89 12.72
N GLY A 424 22.62 -11.09 13.78
CA GLY A 424 23.04 -9.69 13.70
C GLY A 424 21.99 -8.70 13.17
N GLY A 425 22.46 -7.48 12.87
CA GLY A 425 21.66 -6.35 12.35
C GLY A 425 21.60 -6.29 10.83
N THR A 426 21.20 -5.14 10.26
CA THR A 426 20.91 -4.99 8.81
C THR A 426 21.67 -3.79 8.21
N GLU A 427 22.93 -4.00 7.81
CA GLU A 427 23.80 -2.96 7.20
C GLU A 427 23.84 -3.07 5.67
N MET A 428 22.87 -2.44 4.99
CA MET A 428 22.74 -2.54 3.53
C MET A 428 23.78 -1.74 2.73
N SER A 429 24.21 -0.59 3.23
CA SER A 429 25.12 0.30 2.47
C SER A 429 26.45 -0.37 2.10
N PRO A 430 27.15 -1.05 3.03
CA PRO A 430 28.38 -1.78 2.70
C PRO A 430 28.13 -2.94 1.72
N ALA A 431 27.01 -3.66 1.85
CA ALA A 431 26.63 -4.76 0.97
C ALA A 431 26.41 -4.26 -0.47
N LEU A 432 25.60 -3.20 -0.63
CA LEU A 432 25.34 -2.57 -1.91
C LEU A 432 26.62 -2.05 -2.56
N ARG A 433 27.52 -1.44 -1.77
CA ARG A 433 28.81 -0.93 -2.26
C ARG A 433 29.67 -2.07 -2.81
N GLN A 434 29.73 -3.18 -2.10
CA GLN A 434 30.49 -4.35 -2.54
C GLN A 434 29.87 -5.02 -3.76
N ALA A 435 28.54 -5.04 -3.86
CA ALA A 435 27.83 -5.62 -5.00
C ALA A 435 28.02 -4.80 -6.29
N LEU A 436 28.06 -3.47 -6.18
CA LEU A 436 28.24 -2.57 -7.32
C LEU A 436 29.72 -2.33 -7.70
N ALA A 437 30.67 -2.65 -6.82
CA ALA A 437 32.10 -2.41 -7.06
C ALA A 437 32.77 -3.43 -8.00
N ASN A 438 33.68 -2.97 -8.85
CA ASN A 438 34.56 -3.78 -9.71
C ASN A 438 33.82 -4.71 -10.70
N PRO A 439 33.06 -4.18 -11.68
CA PRO A 439 32.42 -4.98 -12.73
C PRO A 439 33.43 -5.77 -13.55
N VAL A 440 33.05 -6.98 -13.97
CA VAL A 440 33.84 -7.79 -14.92
C VAL A 440 33.61 -7.23 -16.32
N GLU A 441 34.70 -6.81 -16.98
CA GLU A 441 34.64 -6.25 -18.34
C GLU A 441 34.07 -7.27 -19.34
N GLY A 442 33.18 -6.80 -20.23
CA GLY A 442 32.49 -7.66 -21.20
C GLY A 442 31.29 -8.44 -20.64
N TYR A 443 30.93 -8.23 -19.36
CA TYR A 443 29.77 -8.85 -18.74
C TYR A 443 28.72 -7.82 -18.32
N LEU A 444 27.45 -8.15 -18.56
CA LEU A 444 26.33 -7.40 -18.03
C LEU A 444 26.19 -7.68 -16.54
N ARG A 445 26.54 -6.72 -15.67
CA ARG A 445 26.37 -6.89 -14.22
C ARG A 445 24.91 -6.78 -13.81
N GLN A 446 24.44 -7.79 -13.11
CA GLN A 446 23.09 -7.89 -12.57
C GLN A 446 23.19 -8.22 -11.07
N VAL A 447 22.61 -7.37 -10.24
CA VAL A 447 22.58 -7.53 -8.79
C VAL A 447 21.16 -7.91 -8.38
N VAL A 448 21.01 -9.03 -7.68
CA VAL A 448 19.72 -9.43 -7.09
C VAL A 448 19.85 -9.27 -5.58
N PHE A 449 19.10 -8.32 -5.01
CA PHE A 449 19.15 -7.96 -3.60
C PHE A 449 17.96 -8.53 -2.85
N ILE A 450 18.21 -9.47 -1.96
CA ILE A 450 17.20 -10.26 -1.24
C ILE A 450 17.22 -9.86 0.23
N THR A 451 16.09 -9.34 0.75
CA THR A 451 15.95 -8.89 2.15
C THR A 451 14.47 -8.89 2.57
N ASP A 452 14.22 -8.92 3.87
CA ASP A 452 12.91 -8.66 4.48
C ASP A 452 12.68 -7.17 4.80
N GLY A 453 13.61 -6.29 4.42
CA GLY A 453 13.35 -4.87 4.18
C GLY A 453 13.36 -3.94 5.39
N SER A 454 13.97 -4.33 6.52
CA SER A 454 14.14 -3.42 7.66
C SER A 454 15.26 -2.40 7.39
N VAL A 455 14.90 -1.20 6.91
CA VAL A 455 15.84 -0.11 6.56
C VAL A 455 15.43 1.21 7.19
N SER A 456 16.39 1.93 7.77
CA SER A 456 16.16 3.24 8.40
C SER A 456 16.75 4.44 7.63
N ASN A 457 17.69 4.22 6.69
CA ASN A 457 18.39 5.29 5.95
C ASN A 457 18.25 5.15 4.42
N GLU A 458 17.01 5.25 3.95
CA GLU A 458 16.65 5.05 2.54
C GLU A 458 17.31 6.09 1.62
N GLN A 459 17.33 7.37 2.01
CA GLN A 459 17.87 8.47 1.19
C GLN A 459 19.35 8.26 0.83
N ALA A 460 20.19 7.89 1.81
CA ALA A 460 21.60 7.63 1.57
C ALA A 460 21.81 6.41 0.66
N LEU A 461 20.95 5.38 0.78
CA LEU A 461 21.00 4.21 -0.09
C LEU A 461 20.62 4.56 -1.53
N PHE A 462 19.59 5.38 -1.75
CA PHE A 462 19.24 5.85 -3.11
C PHE A 462 20.36 6.65 -3.76
N ALA A 463 20.91 7.62 -3.04
CA ALA A 463 22.05 8.39 -3.53
C ALA A 463 23.24 7.47 -3.87
N GLN A 464 23.48 6.45 -3.04
CA GLN A 464 24.52 5.46 -3.30
C GLN A 464 24.23 4.61 -4.55
N ILE A 465 23.00 4.12 -4.74
CA ILE A 465 22.59 3.40 -5.95
C ILE A 465 22.88 4.28 -7.17
N GLN A 466 22.34 5.50 -7.21
CA GLN A 466 22.50 6.40 -8.35
C GLN A 466 23.98 6.70 -8.68
N GLN A 467 24.83 6.87 -7.66
CA GLN A 467 26.26 7.15 -7.85
C GLN A 467 27.07 5.93 -8.29
N GLN A 468 26.68 4.72 -7.90
CA GLN A 468 27.49 3.50 -8.06
C GLN A 468 26.95 2.52 -9.10
N LEU A 469 25.69 2.65 -9.51
CA LEU A 469 25.02 1.70 -10.40
C LEU A 469 25.75 1.56 -11.73
N ARG A 470 26.21 2.67 -12.33
CA ARG A 470 26.87 2.68 -13.66
C ARG A 470 26.00 1.94 -14.69
N SER A 471 26.51 0.84 -15.25
CA SER A 471 25.79 -0.07 -16.16
C SER A 471 25.29 -1.35 -15.46
N ALA A 472 25.36 -1.44 -14.13
CA ALA A 472 24.75 -2.55 -13.41
C ALA A 472 23.23 -2.42 -13.41
N ARG A 473 22.55 -3.56 -13.34
CA ARG A 473 21.10 -3.62 -13.11
C ARG A 473 20.86 -4.12 -11.71
N LEU A 474 19.97 -3.50 -10.95
CA LEU A 474 19.63 -3.90 -9.59
C LEU A 474 18.17 -4.36 -9.55
N PHE A 475 17.98 -5.60 -9.16
CA PHE A 475 16.69 -6.26 -8.91
C PHE A 475 16.55 -6.47 -7.42
N THR A 476 15.33 -6.35 -6.91
CA THR A 476 15.08 -6.50 -5.48
C THR A 476 14.03 -7.57 -5.23
N VAL A 477 14.24 -8.36 -4.18
CA VAL A 477 13.37 -9.46 -3.78
C VAL A 477 13.02 -9.26 -2.32
N GLY A 478 11.76 -8.89 -2.06
CA GLY A 478 11.22 -8.79 -0.71
C GLY A 478 10.84 -10.18 -0.19
N ILE A 479 11.43 -10.59 0.92
CA ILE A 479 11.14 -11.87 1.58
C ILE A 479 10.22 -11.66 2.78
N GLY A 480 9.26 -12.58 2.96
CA GLY A 480 8.40 -12.62 4.13
C GLY A 480 7.07 -11.88 3.93
N SER A 481 6.33 -11.69 5.03
CA SER A 481 4.94 -11.23 5.01
C SER A 481 4.79 -9.70 4.89
N ALA A 482 5.79 -8.92 5.31
CA ALA A 482 5.70 -7.46 5.31
C ALA A 482 7.06 -6.75 5.08
N PRO A 483 7.77 -7.01 3.96
CA PRO A 483 8.96 -6.23 3.66
C PRO A 483 8.61 -4.77 3.35
N ASN A 484 9.59 -3.87 3.47
CA ASN A 484 9.47 -2.50 2.97
C ASN A 484 9.41 -2.50 1.43
N ASN A 485 8.25 -2.90 0.90
CA ASN A 485 7.97 -3.06 -0.52
C ASN A 485 8.20 -1.78 -1.31
N TRP A 486 8.01 -0.63 -0.66
CA TRP A 486 8.20 0.66 -1.30
C TRP A 486 9.68 0.93 -1.55
N PHE A 487 10.54 0.83 -0.53
CA PHE A 487 11.99 0.97 -0.70
C PHE A 487 12.51 -0.01 -1.74
N MET A 488 12.11 -1.28 -1.64
CA MET A 488 12.58 -2.34 -2.53
C MET A 488 12.19 -2.08 -3.98
N ARG A 489 10.93 -1.71 -4.23
CA ARG A 489 10.45 -1.32 -5.56
C ARG A 489 11.25 -0.16 -6.13
N LYS A 490 11.47 0.89 -5.34
CA LYS A 490 12.23 2.07 -5.78
C LYS A 490 13.70 1.77 -6.01
N ALA A 491 14.31 0.92 -5.20
CA ALA A 491 15.70 0.52 -5.40
C ALA A 491 15.86 -0.28 -6.70
N ALA A 492 14.88 -1.12 -7.05
CA ALA A 492 14.85 -1.80 -8.34
C ALA A 492 14.64 -0.82 -9.51
N GLU A 493 13.66 0.09 -9.43
CA GLU A 493 13.40 1.09 -10.48
C GLU A 493 14.63 1.99 -10.71
N ALA A 494 15.21 2.56 -9.65
CA ALA A 494 16.46 3.32 -9.73
C ALA A 494 17.63 2.48 -10.26
N GLY A 495 17.58 1.17 -9.98
CA GLY A 495 18.46 0.13 -10.44
C GLY A 495 18.26 -0.32 -11.90
N ARG A 496 17.26 0.21 -12.61
CA ARG A 496 16.81 -0.28 -13.92
C ARG A 496 16.44 -1.76 -13.92
N GLY A 497 15.85 -2.24 -12.82
CA GLY A 497 15.39 -3.62 -12.67
C GLY A 497 13.98 -3.68 -12.09
N THR A 498 13.57 -4.91 -11.77
CA THR A 498 12.22 -5.24 -11.31
C THR A 498 12.24 -5.69 -9.85
N PHE A 499 11.15 -5.37 -9.13
CA PHE A 499 10.90 -5.82 -7.77
C PHE A 499 9.87 -6.94 -7.73
N ILE A 500 10.14 -7.98 -6.97
CA ILE A 500 9.19 -9.05 -6.67
C ILE A 500 9.10 -9.31 -5.15
N THR A 501 8.00 -9.90 -4.71
CA THR A 501 7.83 -10.38 -3.34
C THR A 501 7.68 -11.89 -3.30
N ILE A 502 8.27 -12.50 -2.28
CA ILE A 502 8.17 -13.92 -1.97
C ILE A 502 7.63 -14.04 -0.56
N ALA A 503 6.33 -14.32 -0.47
CA ALA A 503 5.64 -14.46 0.81
C ALA A 503 6.02 -15.76 1.56
N SER A 504 6.43 -16.81 0.83
CA SER A 504 6.82 -18.11 1.38
C SER A 504 7.69 -18.91 0.41
N SER A 505 8.33 -19.97 0.92
CA SER A 505 9.11 -20.92 0.10
C SER A 505 8.25 -21.61 -0.98
N ALA A 506 6.96 -21.84 -0.72
CA ALA A 506 6.06 -22.49 -1.67
C ALA A 506 5.90 -21.71 -3.00
N VAL A 507 5.96 -20.39 -2.95
CA VAL A 507 5.84 -19.52 -4.14
C VAL A 507 7.20 -19.03 -4.67
N ALA A 508 8.29 -19.30 -3.96
CA ALA A 508 9.64 -18.84 -4.31
C ALA A 508 10.08 -19.35 -5.69
N GLN A 509 9.79 -20.62 -6.00
CA GLN A 509 10.14 -21.22 -7.30
C GLN A 509 9.52 -20.44 -8.47
N GLU A 510 8.20 -20.25 -8.46
CA GLU A 510 7.48 -19.58 -9.54
C GLU A 510 7.98 -18.15 -9.74
N LYS A 511 8.06 -17.37 -8.64
CA LYS A 511 8.45 -15.96 -8.68
C LYS A 511 9.89 -15.78 -9.11
N MET A 512 10.83 -16.58 -8.58
CA MET A 512 12.24 -16.49 -8.97
C MET A 512 12.48 -16.98 -10.39
N SER A 513 11.84 -18.08 -10.82
CA SER A 513 11.94 -18.54 -12.21
C SER A 513 11.35 -17.51 -13.20
N SER A 514 10.30 -16.78 -12.81
CA SER A 514 9.79 -15.66 -13.61
C SER A 514 10.77 -14.49 -13.66
N LEU A 515 11.30 -14.07 -12.51
CA LEU A 515 12.28 -12.99 -12.43
C LEU A 515 13.54 -13.33 -13.24
N PHE A 516 14.09 -14.53 -13.10
CA PHE A 516 15.29 -14.91 -13.86
C PHE A 516 15.03 -14.91 -15.34
N ARG A 517 13.95 -15.54 -15.84
CA ARG A 517 13.59 -15.48 -17.27
C ARG A 517 13.55 -14.04 -17.80
N GLN A 518 13.03 -13.10 -17.02
CA GLN A 518 13.05 -11.67 -17.35
C GLN A 518 14.49 -11.11 -17.41
N ILE A 519 15.31 -11.40 -16.39
CA ILE A 519 16.69 -10.94 -16.27
C ILE A 519 17.61 -11.53 -17.36
N GLU A 520 17.39 -12.76 -17.83
CA GLU A 520 18.27 -13.40 -18.82
C GLU A 520 18.09 -12.85 -20.24
N SER A 521 17.02 -12.09 -20.47
CA SER A 521 16.65 -11.61 -21.80
C SER A 521 16.23 -10.14 -21.81
N PRO A 522 17.14 -9.20 -21.51
CA PRO A 522 16.87 -7.80 -21.80
C PRO A 522 16.76 -7.64 -23.33
N ALA A 523 15.59 -7.23 -23.81
CA ALA A 523 15.32 -7.02 -25.22
C ALA A 523 16.01 -5.75 -25.73
N LEU A 524 15.94 -4.65 -24.98
CA LEU A 524 16.69 -3.42 -25.27
C LEU A 524 17.22 -2.82 -23.97
N THR A 525 18.48 -2.38 -23.99
CA THR A 525 19.14 -1.78 -22.82
C THR A 525 19.60 -0.35 -23.10
N ASP A 526 19.80 0.43 -22.03
CA ASP A 526 20.32 1.80 -22.10
C ASP A 526 19.45 2.70 -22.98
N LEU A 527 18.13 2.56 -22.82
CA LEU A 527 17.15 3.30 -23.60
C LEU A 527 17.23 4.80 -23.32
N ASN A 528 17.28 5.59 -24.39
CA ASN A 528 17.32 7.03 -24.33
C ASN A 528 16.43 7.64 -25.42
N ILE A 529 15.77 8.76 -25.09
CA ILE A 529 14.94 9.51 -26.03
C ILE A 529 15.67 10.81 -26.40
N THR A 530 15.78 11.05 -27.71
CA THR A 530 16.19 12.34 -28.26
C THR A 530 15.00 12.97 -28.97
N TRP A 531 14.49 14.09 -28.46
CA TRP A 531 13.39 14.82 -29.08
C TRP A 531 13.81 15.55 -30.35
N LEU A 532 12.96 15.53 -31.37
CA LEU A 532 13.18 16.19 -32.66
C LEU A 532 12.36 17.49 -32.73
N GLY A 533 12.94 18.52 -33.35
CA GLY A 533 12.31 19.84 -33.50
C GLY A 533 12.33 20.70 -32.23
N GLY A 534 11.92 20.16 -31.08
CA GLY A 534 11.87 20.86 -29.81
C GLY A 534 11.79 19.92 -28.59
N PRO A 535 12.01 20.44 -27.37
CA PRO A 535 12.02 19.63 -26.16
C PRO A 535 10.61 19.18 -25.75
N ALA A 536 10.51 18.04 -25.07
CA ALA A 536 9.29 17.59 -24.41
C ALA A 536 9.59 17.09 -22.99
N ASP A 537 8.61 17.18 -22.09
CA ASP A 537 8.72 16.73 -20.70
C ASP A 537 8.23 15.29 -20.58
N VAL A 538 9.15 14.34 -20.38
CA VAL A 538 8.89 12.89 -20.37
C VAL A 538 8.75 12.34 -18.95
N ALA A 539 7.84 11.38 -18.78
CA ALA A 539 7.69 10.59 -17.57
C ALA A 539 7.46 9.09 -17.89
N PRO A 540 8.06 8.15 -17.12
CA PRO A 540 9.07 8.38 -16.09
C PRO A 540 10.41 8.84 -16.69
N SER A 541 11.25 9.46 -15.86
CA SER A 541 12.62 9.85 -16.23
C SER A 541 13.56 9.52 -15.06
N PRO A 542 14.63 8.71 -15.26
CA PRO A 542 15.04 8.09 -16.54
C PRO A 542 14.09 6.97 -17.01
N LEU A 543 14.20 6.57 -18.28
CA LEU A 543 13.50 5.40 -18.81
C LEU A 543 14.15 4.11 -18.28
N HIS A 544 13.36 3.05 -18.19
CA HIS A 544 13.84 1.72 -17.80
C HIS A 544 14.24 0.89 -19.04
N ASP A 545 15.07 -0.14 -18.83
CA ASP A 545 15.41 -1.11 -19.87
C ASP A 545 14.15 -1.91 -20.29
N LEU A 546 14.09 -2.38 -21.55
CA LEU A 546 12.99 -3.19 -22.08
C LEU A 546 13.30 -4.67 -21.90
N TYR A 547 12.45 -5.40 -21.19
CA TYR A 547 12.57 -6.84 -20.98
C TYR A 547 11.62 -7.62 -21.88
N LEU A 548 11.96 -8.86 -22.23
CA LEU A 548 11.00 -9.74 -22.92
C LEU A 548 9.70 -9.88 -22.11
N GLY A 549 8.56 -9.68 -22.77
CA GLY A 549 7.24 -9.80 -22.16
C GLY A 549 6.78 -8.59 -21.34
N GLU A 550 7.56 -7.51 -21.24
CA GLU A 550 7.18 -6.26 -20.57
C GLU A 550 7.49 -5.06 -21.47
N PRO A 551 6.49 -4.25 -21.87
CA PRO A 551 6.70 -3.14 -22.78
C PRO A 551 7.18 -1.91 -22.00
N LEU A 552 7.97 -1.06 -22.66
CA LEU A 552 8.27 0.25 -22.09
C LEU A 552 7.10 1.18 -22.40
N ILE A 553 6.46 1.70 -21.35
CA ILE A 553 5.41 2.71 -21.47
C ILE A 553 5.94 4.02 -20.90
N PHE A 554 5.90 5.08 -21.70
CA PHE A 554 6.21 6.43 -21.24
C PHE A 554 5.21 7.43 -21.81
N SER A 555 5.01 8.52 -21.08
CA SER A 555 4.19 9.65 -21.52
C SER A 555 5.04 10.91 -21.65
N ALA A 556 4.60 11.86 -22.46
CA ALA A 556 5.26 13.15 -22.59
C ALA A 556 4.27 14.29 -22.83
N GLN A 557 4.56 15.45 -22.25
CA GLN A 557 3.98 16.73 -22.68
C GLN A 557 4.90 17.33 -23.75
N LEU A 558 4.40 17.48 -24.97
CA LEU A 558 5.17 17.94 -26.12
C LEU A 558 5.33 19.46 -26.11
N GLY A 559 6.50 19.96 -26.54
CA GLY A 559 6.68 21.37 -26.84
C GLY A 559 6.07 21.73 -28.20
N GLU A 560 5.72 22.99 -28.42
CA GLU A 560 5.10 23.46 -29.67
C GLU A 560 5.90 23.13 -30.94
N ALA A 561 7.23 23.05 -30.82
CA ALA A 561 8.13 22.73 -31.93
C ALA A 561 8.49 21.24 -32.03
N THR A 562 7.96 20.38 -31.15
CA THR A 562 8.30 18.95 -31.13
C THR A 562 7.57 18.21 -32.24
N THR A 563 8.33 17.72 -33.23
CA THR A 563 7.78 17.00 -34.39
C THR A 563 7.98 15.49 -34.31
N GLY A 564 8.77 15.01 -33.35
CA GLY A 564 9.14 13.60 -33.30
C GLY A 564 10.08 13.27 -32.17
N PHE A 565 10.47 12.00 -32.09
CA PHE A 565 11.53 11.55 -31.22
C PHE A 565 12.31 10.38 -31.83
N LYS A 566 13.58 10.28 -31.45
CA LYS A 566 14.43 9.13 -31.73
C LYS A 566 14.66 8.36 -30.44
N LEU A 567 14.23 7.12 -30.40
CA LEU A 567 14.54 6.17 -29.34
C LEU A 567 15.81 5.41 -29.71
N THR A 568 16.79 5.39 -28.83
CA THR A 568 18.05 4.65 -29.00
C THR A 568 18.28 3.70 -27.85
N GLY A 569 18.89 2.55 -28.10
CA GLY A 569 19.32 1.60 -27.07
C GLY A 569 20.23 0.53 -27.66
N ASN A 570 20.47 -0.54 -26.93
CA ASN A 570 21.28 -1.67 -27.39
C ASN A 570 20.43 -2.97 -27.37
N LEU A 571 20.31 -3.60 -28.54
CA LEU A 571 19.78 -4.96 -28.70
C LEU A 571 20.97 -5.92 -28.59
N GLY A 572 21.21 -6.45 -27.39
CA GLY A 572 22.47 -7.16 -27.11
C GLY A 572 23.66 -6.20 -27.18
N GLN A 573 24.58 -6.46 -28.11
CA GLN A 573 25.73 -5.58 -28.40
C GLN A 573 25.51 -4.69 -29.64
N THR A 574 24.36 -4.82 -30.30
CA THR A 574 24.05 -4.08 -31.53
C THR A 574 23.31 -2.80 -31.16
N PRO A 575 23.80 -1.61 -31.57
CA PRO A 575 23.05 -0.37 -31.43
C PRO A 575 21.71 -0.49 -32.18
N TRP A 576 20.64 -0.11 -31.48
CA TRP A 576 19.29 -0.06 -32.03
C TRP A 576 18.80 1.37 -31.97
N GLU A 577 18.19 1.83 -33.05
CA GLU A 577 17.50 3.10 -33.09
C GLU A 577 16.19 3.00 -33.85
N GLN A 578 15.20 3.73 -33.37
CA GLN A 578 13.94 3.93 -34.07
C GLN A 578 13.56 5.40 -33.99
N THR A 579 13.26 5.99 -35.15
CA THR A 579 12.79 7.37 -35.24
C THR A 579 11.29 7.36 -35.51
N LEU A 580 10.54 8.11 -34.72
CA LEU A 580 9.12 8.32 -34.90
C LEU A 580 8.85 9.79 -35.23
N ASN A 581 8.13 9.99 -36.33
CA ASN A 581 7.52 11.27 -36.67
C ASN A 581 6.12 11.33 -36.04
N LEU A 582 5.84 12.40 -35.31
CA LEU A 582 4.58 12.59 -34.61
C LEU A 582 3.54 13.33 -35.47
N ASP A 583 3.94 13.98 -36.57
CA ASP A 583 3.05 14.70 -37.47
C ASP A 583 1.98 13.76 -38.11
N ASP A 584 2.32 12.48 -38.29
CA ASP A 584 1.45 11.47 -38.89
C ASP A 584 0.58 10.72 -37.86
N THR A 585 0.72 11.01 -36.56
CA THR A 585 -0.04 10.32 -35.51
C THR A 585 -1.36 11.04 -35.24
N PRO A 586 -2.52 10.38 -35.42
CA PRO A 586 -3.81 11.00 -35.16
C PRO A 586 -3.96 11.43 -33.69
N THR A 587 -4.51 12.64 -33.48
CA THR A 587 -4.86 13.16 -32.15
C THR A 587 -6.21 12.61 -31.67
N THR A 588 -6.29 11.30 -31.47
CA THR A 588 -7.52 10.58 -31.09
C THR A 588 -7.48 10.02 -29.67
N GLY A 589 -6.37 10.18 -28.96
CA GLY A 589 -6.22 9.77 -27.58
C GLY A 589 -7.10 10.58 -26.63
N THR A 590 -7.51 9.97 -25.53
CA THR A 590 -8.23 10.66 -24.44
C THR A 590 -7.64 10.27 -23.09
N GLY A 591 -7.52 11.24 -22.17
CA GLY A 591 -6.97 11.04 -20.82
C GLY A 591 -5.44 10.91 -20.76
N LEU A 592 -4.72 11.14 -21.87
CA LEU A 592 -3.26 11.04 -21.91
C LEU A 592 -2.59 12.16 -21.09
N SER A 593 -3.18 13.36 -21.13
CA SER A 593 -2.80 14.49 -20.27
C SER A 593 -2.89 14.14 -18.78
N SER A 594 -3.90 13.37 -18.38
CA SER A 594 -4.08 12.91 -16.99
C SER A 594 -3.05 11.83 -16.64
N VAL A 595 -2.75 10.90 -17.57
CA VAL A 595 -1.69 9.89 -17.39
C VAL A 595 -0.33 10.55 -17.20
N TRP A 596 0.03 11.50 -18.06
CA TRP A 596 1.29 12.25 -17.95
C TRP A 596 1.38 13.02 -16.64
N ALA A 597 0.35 13.80 -16.30
CA ALA A 597 0.36 14.60 -15.09
C ALA A 597 0.43 13.72 -13.84
N ARG A 598 -0.24 12.55 -13.82
CA ARG A 598 -0.13 11.57 -12.73
C ARG A 598 1.29 11.02 -12.61
N GLN A 599 1.91 10.58 -13.70
CA GLN A 599 3.30 10.09 -13.68
C GLN A 599 4.28 11.18 -13.24
N LYS A 600 4.08 12.42 -13.70
CA LYS A 600 4.90 13.57 -13.31
C LYS A 600 4.75 13.91 -11.83
N ILE A 601 3.52 13.97 -11.31
CA ILE A 601 3.24 14.19 -9.88
C ILE A 601 3.89 13.10 -9.03
N THR A 602 3.77 11.83 -9.44
CA THR A 602 4.39 10.70 -8.75
C THR A 602 5.92 10.88 -8.69
N SER A 603 6.56 11.21 -9.82
CA SER A 603 8.01 11.48 -9.86
C SER A 603 8.42 12.66 -8.96
N LEU A 604 7.63 13.75 -8.92
CA LEU A 604 7.91 14.91 -8.07
C LEU A 604 7.74 14.61 -6.58
N LEU A 605 6.69 13.88 -6.19
CA LEU A 605 6.47 13.46 -4.80
C LEU A 605 7.58 12.51 -4.32
N GLU A 606 8.13 11.71 -5.22
CA GLU A 606 9.28 10.85 -4.95
C GLU A 606 10.56 11.67 -4.73
N GLN A 607 10.85 12.63 -5.61
CA GLN A 607 11.98 13.55 -5.44
C GLN A 607 11.85 14.37 -4.15
N GLN A 608 10.64 14.81 -3.81
CA GLN A 608 10.34 15.57 -2.60
C GLN A 608 10.76 14.82 -1.33
N ARG A 609 10.45 13.52 -1.25
CA ARG A 609 10.71 12.71 -0.05
C ARG A 609 12.19 12.63 0.32
N TYR A 610 13.07 12.88 -0.66
CA TYR A 610 14.52 12.73 -0.54
C TYR A 610 15.30 14.02 -0.79
N SER A 611 14.60 15.15 -0.87
CA SER A 611 15.24 16.45 -1.03
C SER A 611 15.30 17.16 0.31
N GLU A 612 16.42 17.83 0.60
CA GLU A 612 16.53 18.78 1.72
C GLU A 612 15.59 19.98 1.51
N ASP A 613 15.23 20.27 0.24
CA ASP A 613 14.32 21.34 -0.17
C ASP A 613 12.89 20.83 -0.43
N ALA A 614 12.37 19.93 0.41
CA ALA A 614 11.06 19.29 0.23
C ALA A 614 9.90 20.30 0.02
N GLU A 615 9.99 21.50 0.61
CA GLU A 615 8.97 22.56 0.46
C GLU A 615 8.88 23.12 -0.97
N THR A 616 9.90 22.95 -1.81
CA THR A 616 9.89 23.45 -3.20
C THR A 616 9.02 22.60 -4.14
N PHE A 617 8.76 21.33 -3.80
CA PHE A 617 8.00 20.41 -4.65
C PHE A 617 6.50 20.57 -4.49
N LYS A 618 6.02 20.94 -3.30
CA LYS A 618 4.59 21.09 -3.02
C LYS A 618 3.91 22.09 -3.97
N PRO A 619 4.44 23.30 -4.22
CA PRO A 619 3.86 24.22 -5.20
C PRO A 619 3.82 23.64 -6.63
N LEU A 620 4.86 22.90 -7.04
CA LEU A 620 4.92 22.28 -8.37
C LEU A 620 3.86 21.19 -8.54
N VAL A 621 3.77 20.28 -7.57
CA VAL A 621 2.76 19.21 -7.56
C VAL A 621 1.35 19.80 -7.54
N THR A 622 1.10 20.79 -6.67
CA THR A 622 -0.20 21.45 -6.54
C THR A 622 -0.60 22.12 -7.85
N ARG A 623 0.33 22.83 -8.50
CA ARG A 623 0.08 23.49 -9.79
C ARG A 623 -0.28 22.49 -10.88
N ILE A 624 0.49 21.42 -11.07
CA ILE A 624 0.20 20.39 -12.07
C ILE A 624 -1.16 19.73 -11.78
N ALA A 625 -1.42 19.41 -10.52
CA ALA A 625 -2.69 18.82 -10.11
C ALA A 625 -3.88 19.75 -10.41
N LEU A 626 -3.78 21.06 -10.17
CA LEU A 626 -4.84 22.02 -10.50
C LEU A 626 -4.99 22.22 -12.02
N GLU A 627 -3.87 22.37 -12.76
CA GLU A 627 -3.87 22.54 -14.23
C GLU A 627 -4.57 21.36 -14.93
N HIS A 628 -4.37 20.14 -14.44
CA HIS A 628 -4.91 18.89 -15.02
C HIS A 628 -6.14 18.34 -14.30
N GLN A 629 -6.70 19.10 -13.34
CA GLN A 629 -7.81 18.68 -12.50
C GLN A 629 -7.61 17.34 -11.77
N LEU A 630 -6.40 17.03 -11.31
CA LEU A 630 -6.10 15.78 -10.64
C LEU A 630 -6.22 15.83 -9.12
N LEU A 631 -6.72 14.74 -8.54
CA LEU A 631 -6.48 14.45 -7.12
C LEU A 631 -5.00 14.17 -6.86
N SER A 632 -4.53 14.69 -5.73
CA SER A 632 -3.16 14.50 -5.24
C SER A 632 -3.14 14.61 -3.71
N PRO A 633 -1.99 14.39 -3.04
CA PRO A 633 -1.86 14.68 -1.62
C PRO A 633 -2.18 16.15 -1.25
N TYR A 634 -2.12 17.08 -2.22
CA TYR A 634 -2.30 18.52 -2.00
C TYR A 634 -3.58 19.11 -2.60
N THR A 635 -4.37 18.32 -3.34
CA THR A 635 -5.62 18.76 -3.99
C THR A 635 -6.78 17.84 -3.66
N SER A 636 -8.00 18.35 -3.68
CA SER A 636 -9.22 17.57 -3.43
C SER A 636 -10.37 18.10 -4.28
N PHE A 637 -11.28 17.21 -4.66
CA PHE A 637 -12.49 17.58 -5.37
C PHE A 637 -13.59 17.94 -4.38
N VAL A 638 -14.28 19.05 -4.63
CA VAL A 638 -15.46 19.45 -3.88
C VAL A 638 -16.58 19.84 -4.84
N ALA A 639 -17.78 19.32 -4.59
CA ALA A 639 -19.00 19.67 -5.31
C ALA A 639 -20.04 20.14 -4.29
N VAL A 640 -20.77 21.20 -4.63
CA VAL A 640 -21.77 21.82 -3.75
C VAL A 640 -23.00 22.15 -4.58
N ASP A 641 -24.14 21.62 -4.18
CA ASP A 641 -25.43 22.11 -4.66
C ASP A 641 -25.74 23.45 -3.96
N GLU A 642 -26.01 24.49 -4.75
CA GLU A 642 -26.36 25.81 -4.21
C GLU A 642 -27.67 25.79 -3.41
N THR A 643 -28.51 24.76 -3.59
CA THR A 643 -29.80 24.60 -2.92
C THR A 643 -29.61 24.16 -1.47
N VAL A 644 -30.16 24.95 -0.54
CA VAL A 644 -30.26 24.56 0.87
C VAL A 644 -31.45 23.64 1.02
N VAL A 645 -31.21 22.41 1.47
CA VAL A 645 -32.24 21.37 1.62
C VAL A 645 -32.50 20.99 3.07
N ARG A 646 -31.51 21.16 3.95
CA ARG A 646 -31.61 20.91 5.39
C ARG A 646 -31.65 22.22 6.16
N HIS A 647 -32.60 22.37 7.09
CA HIS A 647 -32.65 23.52 7.98
C HIS A 647 -31.64 23.40 9.13
N GLU A 648 -31.15 24.53 9.65
CA GLU A 648 -30.12 24.57 10.71
C GLU A 648 -30.51 23.80 11.99
N ASN A 649 -31.81 23.68 12.26
CA ASN A 649 -32.34 23.03 13.46
C ASN A 649 -32.47 21.50 13.33
N GLU A 650 -32.27 20.95 12.13
CA GLU A 650 -32.37 19.51 11.88
C GLU A 650 -31.02 18.83 12.13
N GLN A 651 -31.03 17.73 12.88
CA GLN A 651 -29.80 17.01 13.21
C GLN A 651 -29.23 16.27 11.99
N LEU A 652 -27.91 16.36 11.80
CA LEU A 652 -27.15 15.60 10.81
C LEU A 652 -26.40 14.46 11.51
N THR A 653 -26.65 13.23 11.10
CA THR A 653 -25.99 12.03 11.64
C THR A 653 -24.90 11.56 10.70
N ALA A 654 -23.67 11.39 11.20
CA ALA A 654 -22.57 10.87 10.40
C ALA A 654 -22.58 9.33 10.38
N GLY A 655 -22.56 8.74 9.18
CA GLY A 655 -22.52 7.29 8.95
C GLY A 655 -21.35 6.90 8.05
N ARG A 656 -20.66 5.80 8.40
CA ARG A 656 -19.57 5.24 7.58
C ARG A 656 -20.06 3.98 6.87
N VAL A 657 -20.05 3.99 5.55
CA VAL A 657 -20.41 2.80 4.76
C VAL A 657 -19.37 1.70 5.02
N PRO A 658 -19.76 0.49 5.44
CA PRO A 658 -18.83 -0.61 5.62
C PRO A 658 -18.36 -1.17 4.28
N ASN A 659 -17.09 -1.58 4.20
CA ASN A 659 -16.61 -2.40 3.10
C ASN A 659 -16.93 -3.87 3.38
N LEU A 660 -17.15 -4.67 2.33
CA LEU A 660 -17.24 -6.13 2.51
C LEU A 660 -15.86 -6.70 2.82
N MET A 661 -15.82 -7.62 3.77
CA MET A 661 -14.63 -8.42 4.04
C MET A 661 -14.21 -9.19 2.79
N PRO A 662 -12.91 -9.30 2.50
CA PRO A 662 -12.43 -10.06 1.35
C PRO A 662 -12.93 -11.51 1.37
N ALA A 663 -13.31 -12.02 0.21
CA ALA A 663 -13.78 -13.39 0.06
C ALA A 663 -12.81 -14.42 0.68
N GLY A 664 -13.33 -15.31 1.53
CA GLY A 664 -12.55 -16.34 2.21
C GLY A 664 -11.76 -15.87 3.45
N SER A 665 -11.85 -14.59 3.82
CA SER A 665 -11.27 -14.10 5.08
C SER A 665 -12.12 -14.52 6.30
N GLN A 666 -11.44 -14.88 7.39
CA GLN A 666 -12.06 -15.12 8.69
C GLN A 666 -11.70 -13.96 9.62
N MET A 667 -12.58 -13.65 10.59
CA MET A 667 -12.32 -12.59 11.57
C MET A 667 -11.04 -12.94 12.34
N GLN A 668 -9.94 -12.26 12.05
CA GLN A 668 -8.90 -12.11 13.04
C GLN A 668 -9.50 -11.20 14.09
N SER A 669 -9.90 -11.77 15.22
CA SER A 669 -10.26 -10.98 16.39
C SER A 669 -9.14 -9.96 16.57
N VAL A 670 -9.45 -8.68 16.41
CA VAL A 670 -8.53 -7.60 16.73
C VAL A 670 -8.15 -7.84 18.18
N ILE A 671 -6.93 -8.31 18.40
CA ILE A 671 -6.38 -8.46 19.74
C ILE A 671 -6.19 -7.02 20.22
N ILE A 672 -7.22 -6.47 20.87
CA ILE A 672 -7.05 -5.33 21.75
C ILE A 672 -5.99 -5.79 22.74
N PRO A 673 -4.84 -5.09 22.87
CA PRO A 673 -3.81 -5.50 23.80
C PRO A 673 -4.46 -5.62 25.18
N GLN A 674 -4.52 -6.83 25.73
CA GLN A 674 -4.92 -7.07 27.11
C GLN A 674 -3.82 -6.52 28.02
N GLY A 675 -3.81 -5.19 28.14
CA GLY A 675 -3.00 -4.40 29.05
C GLY A 675 -3.86 -3.79 30.16
N ALA A 676 -4.93 -4.47 30.56
CA ALA A 676 -5.58 -4.26 31.84
C ALA A 676 -5.79 -5.65 32.42
N ALA A 677 -5.06 -5.98 33.48
CA ALA A 677 -5.30 -7.18 34.26
C ALA A 677 -6.79 -7.20 34.62
N GLY A 678 -7.57 -8.07 33.98
CA GLY A 678 -9.01 -8.14 34.19
C GLY A 678 -9.32 -8.32 35.67
N ILE A 679 -10.46 -7.81 36.13
CA ILE A 679 -10.94 -7.90 37.51
C ILE A 679 -10.76 -9.32 38.09
N ASP A 680 -10.91 -10.36 37.27
CA ASP A 680 -10.73 -11.76 37.65
C ASP A 680 -9.29 -12.13 38.06
N THR A 681 -8.28 -11.52 37.44
CA THR A 681 -6.86 -11.72 37.82
C THR A 681 -6.51 -11.03 39.14
N LEU A 682 -7.17 -9.92 39.45
CA LEU A 682 -7.07 -9.24 40.74
C LEU A 682 -7.80 -10.01 41.86
N TRP A 683 -8.92 -10.66 41.55
CA TRP A 683 -9.60 -11.57 42.48
C TRP A 683 -8.78 -12.83 42.76
N LEU A 684 -8.11 -13.39 41.75
CA LEU A 684 -7.20 -14.52 41.94
C LEU A 684 -5.99 -14.14 42.81
N PHE A 685 -5.42 -12.95 42.62
CA PHE A 685 -4.32 -12.46 43.44
C PHE A 685 -4.74 -12.17 44.88
N SER A 686 -5.92 -11.58 45.10
CA SER A 686 -6.45 -11.31 46.44
C SER A 686 -6.82 -12.60 47.17
N ALA A 687 -7.38 -13.58 46.47
CA ALA A 687 -7.66 -14.92 47.02
C ALA A 687 -6.36 -15.66 47.39
N LEU A 688 -5.31 -15.57 46.57
CA LEU A 688 -4.00 -16.18 46.86
C LEU A 688 -3.34 -15.55 48.09
N CYS A 689 -3.38 -14.21 48.20
CA CYS A 689 -2.89 -13.48 49.37
C CYS A 689 -3.69 -13.80 50.65
N GLY A 690 -5.02 -13.96 50.52
CA GLY A 690 -5.89 -14.41 51.61
C GLY A 690 -5.57 -15.83 52.07
N ALA A 691 -5.36 -16.75 51.14
CA ALA A 691 -4.99 -18.13 51.44
C ALA A 691 -3.61 -18.24 52.11
N LEU A 692 -2.62 -17.47 51.64
CA LEU A 692 -1.29 -17.41 52.24
C LEU A 692 -1.32 -16.82 53.66
N SER A 693 -2.15 -15.79 53.88
CA SER A 693 -2.35 -15.19 55.21
C SER A 693 -3.04 -16.16 56.18
N TRP A 694 -4.01 -16.93 55.70
CA TRP A 694 -4.68 -17.95 56.51
C TRP A 694 -3.76 -19.13 56.84
N LEU A 695 -2.92 -19.56 55.90
CA LEU A 695 -1.95 -20.64 56.10
C LEU A 695 -0.91 -20.23 57.16
N SER A 696 -0.39 -19.00 57.07
CA SER A 696 0.56 -18.46 58.04
C SER A 696 -0.08 -18.24 59.42
N PHE A 697 -1.35 -17.84 59.50
CA PHE A 697 -2.11 -17.81 60.76
C PHE A 697 -2.28 -19.22 61.37
N ARG A 698 -2.59 -20.24 60.57
CA ARG A 698 -2.71 -21.62 61.05
C ARG A 698 -1.38 -22.20 61.53
N LEU A 699 -0.29 -21.91 60.83
CA LEU A 699 1.06 -22.34 61.24
C LEU A 699 1.46 -21.68 62.57
N CYS A 700 1.13 -20.40 62.77
CA CYS A 700 1.37 -19.70 64.03
C CYS A 700 0.50 -20.24 65.19
N ARG A 701 -0.72 -20.72 64.90
CA ARG A 701 -1.62 -21.31 65.91
C ARG A 701 -1.23 -22.73 66.31
N ARG A 702 -0.50 -23.46 65.46
CA ARG A 702 0.01 -24.81 65.73
C ARG A 702 1.27 -24.84 66.61
N GLU A 703 1.95 -23.70 66.76
CA GLU A 703 3.07 -23.52 67.70
C GLU A 703 2.64 -23.01 69.08
N GLN A 704 1.32 -22.88 69.35
CA GLN A 704 0.78 -22.45 70.64
C GLN A 704 -0.13 -23.48 71.33
N VAL A 705 -0.01 -24.76 70.98
CA VAL A 705 -0.61 -25.88 71.73
C VAL A 705 0.48 -26.83 72.19
#